data_AF-A0A0J9TW47-F1
#
_entry.id   AF-A0A0J9TW47-F1
#
_cell.length_a   1.000
_cell.length_b   1.000
_cell.length_c   1.000
_cell.angle_alpha   90.00
_cell.angle_beta   90.00
_cell.angle_gamma   90.00
#
_symmetry.space_group_name_H-M   'P 1'
#
loop_
_entity.id
_entity.type
_entity.pdbx_description
1 polymer ?
#
loop_
_entity_poly.entity_id
_entity_poly.type
_entity_poly.pdbx_seq_one_letter_code
_entity_poly.pdbx_strand_id
1 'polypeptide(L)'
;MSVSSLFLTPLKGKLLNKVKNDKGYLLYSTVAKRFGELHQPRTTSEKKSHLEMIDEVYFDMADAMKEKNKLEMEEYSSLHRNISEIILSHNTSKKSEVVKNIMRYCIELSRSSKTDDQGSGNKKKKKKGGDPNEVQLTEEEKKKDVLDIIKCNIKEHSSQFNSCEIGIILKCLLKIRVNDPCMVNTLLQHYFRRNVKFSQYGSLYVLYAFAKLKLLPEHENNFKLLCSDIVKKINNFEFKNLCLICNYLSSLYNFNRFYIRNVVQQICSHLTGKDSQRENPPEGDAGVYPDSAWCPDSIHYVANACARVNHLNKELFHFLKNKIEEKAAYFSIDQLVSLTNAYSKFKSAEEANFLTLYIRIAEELINKSYLLKPRHLSVLANSFNNACVLHEELFHIITQNSLHLLGSFEPKQIVMIIHAYVNIGLSNNALLESIWNTASVFIEEYTLQELSMLLQAYTKSSQHRQDFFLQLSRKIYSLITTSYPFLEQNGKANSITYTYKKYVQMIEKAKGVLNLTPERTTSEELFSILYLLINHQYFCSYVDNLSTVVGAKQDCPLHSGGHTQSGSPPKGPPTGNEMNRSKHLISFEGHTLEGEKDESHAFATRTVGMEEVTHIKHCSGHNSETSPLTPTLSGKTKRQNGVDPNEHPNPDRGDTQVKHLHESGSPSGNNPPSELPKMNYSNCSVSHPLETDQMEQLLITHLSKDINSTLVCSIIYSLIKGNCLLQYDLLICLSKLALIFLKQFKSSELANVCSALSEAYVRASDENNRQNELIAKRQNGRDSLDTADEGAAPSETTSTLRVHPPNGKNKTEKNAPTYDEQLYNSSKQYLTMCILFFDNVQSHLGKKKSSFTDVHSTYKLITAFGGLRMSKYSSISLHLFRLSLLEIKQLSYLPLQKMANAFMQMNVYNEDVYAFINKIQKTKRNK
;
A
#
# COMPACT_ATOMS: atom_id res chain seq x y z
N MET A 1 -9.41 53.77 43.64
CA MET A 1 -9.79 54.98 42.89
C MET A 1 -9.49 54.78 41.41
N SER A 2 -10.20 55.49 40.54
CA SER A 2 -9.93 55.80 39.12
C SER A 2 -8.70 55.15 38.43
N VAL A 3 -8.96 54.41 37.35
CA VAL A 3 -8.11 54.38 36.15
C VAL A 3 -9.02 54.70 34.97
N SER A 4 -8.73 55.78 34.25
CA SER A 4 -9.62 56.33 33.22
C SER A 4 -8.87 56.74 31.94
N SER A 5 -9.53 56.57 30.80
CA SER A 5 -9.14 57.04 29.44
C SER A 5 -8.01 56.30 28.71
N LEU A 6 -7.94 56.53 27.39
CA LEU A 6 -6.97 56.00 26.40
C LEU A 6 -7.06 54.47 26.17
N PHE A 7 -7.61 53.94 25.05
CA PHE A 7 -8.16 54.58 23.84
C PHE A 7 -9.47 53.89 23.39
N LEU A 8 -10.52 54.69 23.11
CA LEU A 8 -11.60 54.25 22.21
C LEU A 8 -11.22 54.59 20.76
N THR A 9 -11.36 53.64 19.84
CA THR A 9 -11.31 53.89 18.39
C THR A 9 -12.74 53.98 17.82
N PRO A 10 -13.21 55.17 17.36
CA PRO A 10 -14.61 55.36 16.98
C PRO A 10 -15.09 54.63 15.70
N LEU A 11 -14.21 53.91 14.98
CA LEU A 11 -14.54 53.34 13.67
C LEU A 11 -15.54 52.18 13.72
N LYS A 12 -15.49 51.31 14.74
CA LYS A 12 -16.41 50.15 14.83
C LYS A 12 -17.89 50.56 14.91
N GLY A 13 -18.18 51.70 15.53
CA GLY A 13 -19.54 52.26 15.57
C GLY A 13 -20.03 52.84 14.23
N LYS A 14 -19.11 53.31 13.37
CA LYS A 14 -19.48 53.91 12.07
C LYS A 14 -19.77 52.86 10.99
N LEU A 15 -19.07 51.72 10.96
CA LEU A 15 -19.44 50.61 10.07
C LEU A 15 -20.82 50.04 10.43
N LEU A 16 -21.06 49.76 11.72
CA LEU A 16 -22.35 49.21 12.19
C LEU A 16 -23.56 50.12 11.92
N ASN A 17 -23.35 51.43 11.72
CA ASN A 17 -24.42 52.37 11.37
C ASN A 17 -24.49 52.68 9.86
N LYS A 18 -23.42 52.51 9.06
CA LYS A 18 -23.54 52.57 7.59
C LYS A 18 -24.34 51.39 7.05
N VAL A 19 -24.07 50.17 7.53
CA VAL A 19 -24.75 48.93 7.09
C VAL A 19 -26.26 48.95 7.41
N LYS A 20 -26.74 49.81 8.31
CA LYS A 20 -28.18 49.97 8.62
C LYS A 20 -28.98 50.72 7.55
N ASN A 21 -28.33 51.48 6.66
CA ASN A 21 -29.03 52.36 5.73
C ASN A 21 -29.28 51.74 4.34
N ASP A 22 -28.56 50.68 3.98
CA ASP A 22 -28.79 49.95 2.73
C ASP A 22 -30.03 49.04 2.84
N LYS A 23 -31.13 49.46 2.19
CA LYS A 23 -32.44 48.79 2.23
C LYS A 23 -32.53 47.46 1.47
N GLY A 24 -31.39 46.76 1.29
CA GLY A 24 -31.30 45.45 0.62
C GLY A 24 -31.16 44.26 1.57
N TYR A 25 -30.42 44.42 2.68
CA TYR A 25 -30.02 43.30 3.55
C TYR A 25 -30.48 43.51 5.00
N LEU A 26 -31.80 43.51 5.19
CA LEU A 26 -32.43 43.60 6.51
C LEU A 26 -32.15 42.32 7.33
N LEU A 27 -31.54 42.48 8.50
CA LEU A 27 -31.49 41.47 9.55
C LEU A 27 -32.89 41.23 10.15
N TYR A 28 -33.67 40.46 9.39
CA TYR A 28 -34.81 39.62 9.78
C TYR A 28 -35.72 40.13 10.92
N SER A 29 -36.86 40.67 10.49
CA SER A 29 -38.21 40.44 11.06
C SER A 29 -38.29 40.11 12.56
N THR A 30 -38.71 41.09 13.36
CA THR A 30 -39.05 40.97 14.78
C THR A 30 -40.35 40.18 15.06
N VAL A 31 -40.82 39.35 14.12
CA VAL A 31 -42.05 38.56 14.29
C VAL A 31 -41.74 37.30 15.11
N ALA A 32 -42.39 37.18 16.27
CA ALA A 32 -42.22 36.05 17.19
C ALA A 32 -42.79 34.72 16.62
N LYS A 33 -42.01 34.05 15.78
CA LYS A 33 -42.29 32.72 15.20
C LYS A 33 -41.07 31.81 15.34
N ARG A 34 -41.27 30.51 15.58
CA ARG A 34 -40.14 29.60 15.77
C ARG A 34 -39.41 29.33 14.45
N PHE A 35 -38.08 29.35 14.50
CA PHE A 35 -37.22 28.96 13.40
C PHE A 35 -37.31 27.44 13.19
N GLY A 36 -37.90 27.03 12.06
CA GLY A 36 -38.11 25.62 11.71
C GLY A 36 -39.55 25.10 11.80
N GLU A 37 -40.52 25.93 12.18
CA GLU A 37 -41.95 25.56 12.08
C GLU A 37 -42.45 25.69 10.63
N LEU A 38 -42.41 24.58 9.88
CA LEU A 38 -43.03 24.44 8.57
C LEU A 38 -44.56 24.29 8.73
N HIS A 39 -45.27 25.40 8.75
CA HIS A 39 -46.74 25.39 8.62
C HIS A 39 -47.18 24.99 7.21
N GLN A 40 -48.33 24.34 7.08
CA GLN A 40 -48.93 24.03 5.78
C GLN A 40 -49.17 25.33 4.97
N PRO A 41 -48.62 25.44 3.75
CA PRO A 41 -48.78 26.61 2.90
C PRO A 41 -50.25 26.77 2.45
N ARG A 42 -50.81 27.98 2.62
CA ARG A 42 -52.25 28.23 2.46
C ARG A 42 -52.61 28.64 1.03
N THR A 43 -51.74 29.36 0.34
CA THR A 43 -51.87 29.77 -1.05
C THR A 43 -51.10 28.85 -2.01
N THR A 44 -51.44 28.88 -3.30
CA THR A 44 -50.70 28.17 -4.36
C THR A 44 -49.28 28.69 -4.56
N SER A 45 -49.05 29.99 -4.35
CA SER A 45 -47.72 30.60 -4.39
C SER A 45 -46.84 30.10 -3.23
N GLU A 46 -47.37 30.13 -2.01
CA GLU A 46 -46.68 29.53 -0.85
C GLU A 46 -46.46 28.03 -1.07
N LYS A 47 -47.42 27.28 -1.64
CA LYS A 47 -47.24 25.84 -1.93
C LYS A 47 -46.04 25.59 -2.82
N LYS A 48 -45.88 26.38 -3.89
CA LYS A 48 -44.73 26.28 -4.79
C LYS A 48 -43.42 26.65 -4.07
N SER A 49 -43.37 27.79 -3.38
CA SER A 49 -42.17 28.25 -2.67
C SER A 49 -41.79 27.37 -1.47
N HIS A 50 -42.76 26.68 -0.87
CA HIS A 50 -42.55 25.72 0.22
C HIS A 50 -41.99 24.39 -0.31
N LEU A 51 -42.46 23.91 -1.47
CA LEU A 51 -41.83 22.80 -2.19
C LEU A 51 -40.39 23.14 -2.60
N GLU A 52 -40.16 24.34 -3.13
CA GLU A 52 -38.83 24.88 -3.45
C GLU A 52 -37.92 25.09 -2.21
N MET A 53 -38.47 25.05 -0.97
CA MET A 53 -37.70 25.06 0.28
C MET A 53 -37.47 23.67 0.89
N ILE A 54 -38.30 22.67 0.59
CA ILE A 54 -38.21 21.34 1.22
C ILE A 54 -36.91 20.63 0.85
N ASP A 55 -36.44 20.78 -0.39
CA ASP A 55 -35.23 20.10 -0.90
C ASP A 55 -33.90 20.67 -0.38
N GLU A 56 -33.89 21.84 0.29
CA GLU A 56 -32.64 22.52 0.66
C GLU A 56 -32.42 22.67 2.17
N VAL A 57 -31.56 21.78 2.69
CA VAL A 57 -30.77 21.92 3.93
C VAL A 57 -31.54 21.90 5.24
N TYR A 58 -32.86 22.13 5.28
CA TYR A 58 -33.65 22.05 6.52
C TYR A 58 -34.21 20.64 6.78
N PHE A 59 -34.60 19.88 5.75
CA PHE A 59 -35.22 18.57 5.94
C PHE A 59 -34.21 17.51 6.44
N ASP A 60 -32.98 17.48 5.90
CA ASP A 60 -31.94 16.49 6.26
C ASP A 60 -31.32 16.70 7.66
N MET A 61 -31.65 17.80 8.32
CA MET A 61 -31.23 18.13 9.70
C MET A 61 -32.44 18.40 10.62
N ALA A 62 -33.68 18.14 10.18
CA ALA A 62 -34.89 18.42 10.95
C ALA A 62 -34.93 17.63 12.28
N ASP A 63 -34.52 16.36 12.26
CA ASP A 63 -34.48 15.52 13.47
C ASP A 63 -33.34 15.90 14.41
N ALA A 64 -32.20 16.36 13.88
CA ALA A 64 -31.13 16.95 14.67
C ALA A 64 -31.59 18.25 15.37
N MET A 65 -32.42 19.07 14.71
CA MET A 65 -33.03 20.24 15.33
C MET A 65 -34.06 19.87 16.42
N LYS A 66 -34.79 18.74 16.26
CA LYS A 66 -35.66 18.20 17.33
C LYS A 66 -34.84 17.76 18.55
N GLU A 67 -33.75 17.02 18.35
CA GLU A 67 -32.85 16.63 19.44
C GLU A 67 -32.20 17.85 20.11
N LYS A 68 -31.71 18.82 19.32
CA LYS A 68 -31.17 20.10 19.81
C LYS A 68 -32.14 20.82 20.73
N ASN A 69 -33.40 20.98 20.30
CA ASN A 69 -34.44 21.65 21.08
C ASN A 69 -34.85 20.84 22.32
N LYS A 70 -34.82 19.50 22.25
CA LYS A 70 -35.06 18.63 23.41
C LYS A 70 -33.95 18.79 24.47
N LEU A 71 -32.68 18.81 24.05
CA LEU A 71 -31.54 19.02 24.95
C LEU A 71 -31.59 20.42 25.60
N GLU A 72 -31.98 21.45 24.84
CA GLU A 72 -32.18 22.80 25.39
C GLU A 72 -33.41 22.89 26.34
N MET A 73 -34.42 22.01 26.22
CA MET A 73 -35.45 21.83 27.27
C MET A 73 -34.90 21.14 28.53
N GLU A 74 -34.02 20.14 28.38
CA GLU A 74 -33.41 19.42 29.50
C GLU A 74 -32.49 20.35 30.35
N GLU A 75 -31.92 21.40 29.74
CA GLU A 75 -31.24 22.51 30.44
C GLU A 75 -32.17 23.30 31.38
N TYR A 76 -33.49 23.31 31.13
CA TYR A 76 -34.52 23.98 31.94
C TYR A 76 -35.37 22.99 32.76
N SER A 77 -34.85 21.82 33.09
CA SER A 77 -35.56 20.73 33.78
C SER A 77 -36.03 21.03 35.22
N SER A 78 -35.58 22.15 35.81
CA SER A 78 -36.08 22.68 37.09
C SER A 78 -37.35 23.52 36.98
N LEU A 79 -37.81 23.83 35.76
CA LEU A 79 -39.01 24.62 35.49
C LEU A 79 -40.15 23.74 34.95
N HIS A 80 -41.39 24.14 35.22
CA HIS A 80 -42.57 23.45 34.70
C HIS A 80 -42.56 23.47 33.16
N ARG A 81 -42.82 22.31 32.53
CA ARG A 81 -42.66 22.08 31.07
C ARG A 81 -43.19 23.23 30.20
N ASN A 82 -44.42 23.68 30.45
CA ASN A 82 -45.05 24.74 29.64
C ASN A 82 -44.28 26.07 29.73
N ILE A 83 -43.63 26.37 30.87
CA ILE A 83 -42.78 27.56 31.06
C ILE A 83 -41.49 27.40 30.24
N SER A 84 -40.86 26.22 30.25
CA SER A 84 -39.68 25.93 29.43
C SER A 84 -39.99 26.00 27.92
N GLU A 85 -41.16 25.53 27.49
CA GLU A 85 -41.64 25.66 26.10
C GLU A 85 -41.94 27.12 25.68
N ILE A 86 -42.37 27.96 26.63
CA ILE A 86 -42.55 29.42 26.45
C ILE A 86 -41.20 30.15 26.41
N ILE A 87 -40.26 29.79 27.29
CA ILE A 87 -38.90 30.34 27.27
C ILE A 87 -38.24 30.06 25.92
N LEU A 88 -38.38 28.84 25.37
CA LEU A 88 -37.84 28.49 24.05
C LEU A 88 -38.60 29.10 22.86
N SER A 89 -39.86 29.53 23.02
CA SER A 89 -40.56 30.28 21.95
C SER A 89 -40.25 31.77 21.93
N HIS A 90 -39.79 32.36 23.03
CA HIS A 90 -39.56 33.81 23.14
C HIS A 90 -38.11 34.24 23.39
N ASN A 91 -37.24 33.37 23.92
CA ASN A 91 -35.85 33.70 24.23
C ASN A 91 -34.89 33.08 23.21
N THR A 92 -34.46 33.87 22.22
CA THR A 92 -33.39 33.47 21.30
C THR A 92 -32.04 33.55 22.00
N SER A 93 -31.62 32.44 22.61
CA SER A 93 -30.28 32.27 23.16
C SER A 93 -29.21 32.61 22.10
N LYS A 94 -28.16 33.35 22.46
CA LYS A 94 -27.09 33.72 21.51
C LYS A 94 -26.48 32.49 20.83
N LYS A 95 -26.31 31.39 21.58
CA LYS A 95 -25.88 30.10 21.02
C LYS A 95 -26.82 29.62 19.89
N SER A 96 -28.14 29.69 20.09
CA SER A 96 -29.09 29.35 19.05
C SER A 96 -29.10 30.34 17.87
N GLU A 97 -28.78 31.61 18.09
CA GLU A 97 -28.65 32.60 17.00
C GLU A 97 -27.47 32.26 16.09
N VAL A 98 -26.31 31.87 16.65
CA VAL A 98 -25.15 31.43 15.86
C VAL A 98 -25.48 30.20 15.00
N VAL A 99 -26.18 29.21 15.57
CA VAL A 99 -26.64 28.01 14.83
C VAL A 99 -27.60 28.40 13.69
N LYS A 100 -28.57 29.29 13.95
CA LYS A 100 -29.49 29.81 12.93
C LYS A 100 -28.76 30.52 11.79
N ASN A 101 -27.74 31.33 12.13
CA ASN A 101 -27.00 32.13 11.15
C ASN A 101 -26.14 31.26 10.22
N ILE A 102 -25.41 30.25 10.73
CA ILE A 102 -24.68 29.32 9.85
C ILE A 102 -25.64 28.45 9.02
N MET A 103 -26.77 27.99 9.60
CA MET A 103 -27.76 27.21 8.85
C MET A 103 -28.38 28.01 7.70
N ARG A 104 -28.73 29.29 7.90
CA ARG A 104 -29.26 30.13 6.83
C ARG A 104 -28.20 30.51 5.79
N TYR A 105 -26.95 30.75 6.19
CA TYR A 105 -25.85 30.95 5.24
C TYR A 105 -25.66 29.74 4.31
N CYS A 106 -25.87 28.51 4.79
CA CYS A 106 -25.87 27.31 3.94
C CYS A 106 -26.96 27.34 2.86
N ILE A 107 -28.16 27.82 3.19
CA ILE A 107 -29.33 27.91 2.28
C ILE A 107 -29.16 29.07 1.28
N GLU A 108 -28.58 30.19 1.71
CA GLU A 108 -28.34 31.35 0.84
C GLU A 108 -27.21 31.04 -0.17
N LEU A 109 -26.20 30.26 0.23
CA LEU A 109 -25.14 29.79 -0.66
C LEU A 109 -25.68 28.83 -1.74
N SER A 110 -26.45 27.80 -1.37
CA SER A 110 -26.98 26.79 -2.31
C SER A 110 -27.90 27.39 -3.37
N ARG A 111 -28.72 28.37 -2.98
CA ARG A 111 -29.54 29.15 -3.91
C ARG A 111 -28.71 29.89 -4.95
N SER A 112 -27.62 30.57 -4.54
CA SER A 112 -26.79 31.32 -5.49
C SER A 112 -26.14 30.42 -6.54
N SER A 113 -25.69 29.21 -6.18
CA SER A 113 -25.15 28.25 -7.15
C SER A 113 -26.18 27.71 -8.16
N LYS A 114 -27.49 27.82 -7.90
CA LYS A 114 -28.54 27.41 -8.86
C LYS A 114 -28.95 28.50 -9.85
N THR A 115 -28.74 29.77 -9.52
CA THR A 115 -29.08 30.89 -10.42
C THR A 115 -28.11 31.04 -11.59
N ASP A 116 -26.85 30.63 -11.42
CA ASP A 116 -25.83 30.78 -12.46
C ASP A 116 -26.00 29.72 -13.58
N ASP A 117 -26.38 28.48 -13.23
CA ASP A 117 -26.63 27.37 -14.17
C ASP A 117 -27.84 27.59 -15.12
N GLN A 118 -28.72 28.56 -14.85
CA GLN A 118 -29.84 28.93 -15.73
C GLN A 118 -29.69 30.33 -16.35
N GLY A 119 -28.49 30.93 -16.27
CA GLY A 119 -28.25 32.35 -16.53
C GLY A 119 -27.84 32.76 -17.95
N SER A 120 -27.60 31.83 -18.89
CA SER A 120 -27.02 32.12 -20.23
C SER A 120 -28.01 32.75 -21.24
N GLY A 121 -28.80 33.74 -20.79
CA GLY A 121 -30.01 34.26 -21.45
C GLY A 121 -30.06 35.78 -21.68
N ASN A 122 -28.95 36.39 -22.11
CA ASN A 122 -28.86 37.65 -22.87
C ASN A 122 -29.90 38.77 -22.58
N LYS A 123 -29.74 39.55 -21.49
CA LYS A 123 -30.46 40.82 -21.28
C LYS A 123 -29.55 41.97 -20.84
N LYS A 124 -29.09 42.79 -21.80
CA LYS A 124 -28.45 44.09 -21.56
C LYS A 124 -29.40 45.05 -20.82
N LYS A 125 -29.13 45.35 -19.54
CA LYS A 125 -29.75 46.50 -18.86
C LYS A 125 -28.92 47.78 -19.10
N LYS A 126 -29.57 48.86 -19.51
CA LYS A 126 -28.94 50.18 -19.73
C LYS A 126 -28.44 50.75 -18.40
N LYS A 127 -27.21 51.29 -18.38
CA LYS A 127 -26.79 52.22 -17.32
C LYS A 127 -27.64 53.50 -17.41
N LYS A 128 -28.11 53.99 -16.25
CA LYS A 128 -28.37 55.42 -16.00
C LYS A 128 -27.43 55.85 -14.88
N GLY A 129 -26.97 57.10 -14.91
CA GLY A 129 -25.91 57.59 -14.01
C GLY A 129 -26.39 57.93 -12.59
N GLY A 130 -25.43 57.91 -11.68
CA GLY A 130 -25.50 58.30 -10.26
C GLY A 130 -24.07 58.28 -9.69
N ASP A 131 -23.80 59.11 -8.68
CA ASP A 131 -22.48 59.57 -8.19
C ASP A 131 -21.24 58.64 -8.25
N PRO A 132 -20.04 59.20 -8.53
CA PRO A 132 -18.77 58.48 -8.52
C PRO A 132 -18.10 58.49 -7.12
N ASN A 133 -18.79 58.02 -6.06
CA ASN A 133 -18.16 57.95 -4.73
C ASN A 133 -18.68 56.85 -3.78
N GLU A 134 -19.18 55.73 -4.32
CA GLU A 134 -19.38 54.50 -3.55
C GLU A 134 -18.51 53.36 -4.07
N VAL A 135 -17.71 52.77 -3.17
CA VAL A 135 -16.93 51.56 -3.44
C VAL A 135 -17.88 50.37 -3.46
N GLN A 136 -18.32 49.99 -4.66
CA GLN A 136 -19.17 48.81 -4.87
C GLN A 136 -18.36 47.53 -4.69
N LEU A 137 -18.17 47.12 -3.43
CA LEU A 137 -17.72 45.78 -3.05
C LEU A 137 -18.55 44.72 -3.78
N THR A 138 -17.88 43.74 -4.36
CA THR A 138 -18.50 42.66 -5.12
C THR A 138 -19.35 41.74 -4.24
N GLU A 139 -20.27 40.99 -4.85
CA GLU A 139 -21.08 39.98 -4.16
C GLU A 139 -20.22 38.92 -3.45
N GLU A 140 -19.06 38.56 -4.00
CA GLU A 140 -18.17 37.55 -3.42
C GLU A 140 -17.42 38.06 -2.19
N GLU A 141 -16.92 39.31 -2.22
CA GLU A 141 -16.31 39.97 -1.06
C GLU A 141 -17.31 40.06 0.10
N LYS A 142 -18.54 40.48 -0.18
CA LYS A 142 -19.63 40.54 0.82
C LYS A 142 -19.98 39.18 1.42
N LYS A 143 -20.04 38.12 0.59
CA LYS A 143 -20.27 36.74 1.08
C LYS A 143 -19.12 36.27 2.00
N LYS A 144 -17.88 36.63 1.68
CA LYS A 144 -16.69 36.33 2.50
C LYS A 144 -16.72 37.04 3.85
N ASP A 145 -17.04 38.34 3.88
CA ASP A 145 -17.17 39.12 5.13
C ASP A 145 -18.24 38.53 6.06
N VAL A 146 -19.41 38.17 5.53
CA VAL A 146 -20.49 37.53 6.30
C VAL A 146 -20.06 36.17 6.87
N LEU A 147 -19.33 35.37 6.09
CA LEU A 147 -18.79 34.09 6.54
C LEU A 147 -17.76 34.26 7.66
N ASP A 148 -16.88 35.26 7.57
CA ASP A 148 -15.86 35.50 8.60
C ASP A 148 -16.46 36.05 9.90
N ILE A 149 -17.55 36.83 9.82
CA ILE A 149 -18.39 37.18 10.99
C ILE A 149 -19.00 35.90 11.63
N ILE A 150 -19.54 34.98 10.82
CA ILE A 150 -20.09 33.71 11.31
C ILE A 150 -19.00 32.86 12.01
N LYS A 151 -17.79 32.76 11.44
CA LYS A 151 -16.65 32.06 12.08
C LYS A 151 -16.29 32.68 13.43
N CYS A 152 -16.23 34.01 13.53
CA CYS A 152 -15.94 34.71 14.78
C CYS A 152 -17.01 34.40 15.85
N ASN A 153 -18.30 34.48 15.49
CA ASN A 153 -19.39 34.18 16.41
C ASN A 153 -19.39 32.71 16.88
N ILE A 154 -19.02 31.76 16.00
CA ILE A 154 -18.85 30.35 16.36
C ILE A 154 -17.69 30.17 17.34
N LYS A 155 -16.56 30.87 17.15
CA LYS A 155 -15.41 30.81 18.06
C LYS A 155 -15.72 31.44 19.43
N GLU A 156 -16.40 32.58 19.47
CA GLU A 156 -16.83 33.25 20.71
C GLU A 156 -17.81 32.39 21.54
N HIS A 157 -18.84 31.82 20.90
CA HIS A 157 -19.85 31.00 21.57
C HIS A 157 -19.50 29.51 21.69
N SER A 158 -18.35 29.08 21.18
CA SER A 158 -17.90 27.67 21.12
C SER A 158 -18.04 26.90 22.44
N SER A 159 -17.79 27.57 23.57
CA SER A 159 -17.84 27.00 24.92
C SER A 159 -19.25 26.77 25.48
N GLN A 160 -20.29 27.27 24.80
CA GLN A 160 -21.70 27.27 25.24
C GLN A 160 -22.58 26.26 24.48
N PHE A 161 -22.06 25.68 23.40
CA PHE A 161 -22.80 24.72 22.57
C PHE A 161 -22.89 23.34 23.22
N ASN A 162 -24.06 22.71 23.13
CA ASN A 162 -24.21 21.29 23.46
C ASN A 162 -23.68 20.39 22.31
N SER A 163 -23.56 19.08 22.56
CA SER A 163 -22.98 18.12 21.60
C SER A 163 -23.74 18.04 20.28
N CYS A 164 -25.06 18.31 20.27
CA CYS A 164 -25.87 18.32 19.06
C CYS A 164 -25.65 19.62 18.26
N GLU A 165 -25.58 20.77 18.93
CA GLU A 165 -25.25 22.06 18.31
C GLU A 165 -23.87 22.02 17.63
N ILE A 166 -22.86 21.46 18.30
CA ILE A 166 -21.51 21.28 17.71
C ILE A 166 -21.57 20.38 16.47
N GLY A 167 -22.33 19.27 16.52
CA GLY A 167 -22.52 18.39 15.37
C GLY A 167 -23.19 19.10 14.18
N ILE A 168 -24.23 19.88 14.43
CA ILE A 168 -24.93 20.67 13.40
C ILE A 168 -23.99 21.72 12.78
N ILE A 169 -23.20 22.45 13.59
CA ILE A 169 -22.22 23.41 13.10
C ILE A 169 -21.19 22.73 12.19
N LEU A 170 -20.61 21.60 12.61
CA LEU A 170 -19.67 20.83 11.79
C LEU A 170 -20.30 20.31 10.49
N LYS A 171 -21.57 19.86 10.53
CA LYS A 171 -22.32 19.44 9.34
C LYS A 171 -22.56 20.60 8.37
N CYS A 172 -22.87 21.79 8.88
CA CYS A 172 -22.99 23.02 8.09
C CYS A 172 -21.66 23.44 7.46
N LEU A 173 -20.57 23.50 8.22
CA LEU A 173 -19.23 23.84 7.72
C LEU A 173 -18.81 22.93 6.55
N LEU A 174 -19.13 21.64 6.64
CA LEU A 174 -18.92 20.67 5.56
C LEU A 174 -19.79 20.90 4.32
N LYS A 175 -21.05 21.34 4.48
CA LYS A 175 -21.91 21.70 3.35
C LYS A 175 -21.36 22.92 2.58
N ILE A 176 -20.89 23.95 3.30
CA ILE A 176 -20.31 25.16 2.70
C ILE A 176 -18.83 25.02 2.32
N ARG A 177 -18.26 23.80 2.42
CA ARG A 177 -16.87 23.45 2.08
C ARG A 177 -15.80 24.29 2.82
N VAL A 178 -16.12 24.81 4.00
CA VAL A 178 -15.19 25.63 4.80
C VAL A 178 -14.26 24.74 5.60
N ASN A 179 -12.97 24.77 5.24
CA ASN A 179 -11.91 24.06 5.94
C ASN A 179 -11.09 25.04 6.81
N ASP A 180 -11.50 25.23 8.06
CA ASP A 180 -10.75 25.96 9.09
C ASP A 180 -10.36 24.96 10.19
N PRO A 181 -9.15 24.38 10.15
CA PRO A 181 -8.70 23.40 11.14
C PRO A 181 -8.69 23.94 12.57
N CYS A 182 -8.45 25.25 12.76
CA CYS A 182 -8.50 25.87 14.09
C CYS A 182 -9.92 25.84 14.66
N MET A 183 -10.92 26.25 13.88
CA MET A 183 -12.33 26.18 14.29
C MET A 183 -12.79 24.74 14.56
N VAL A 184 -12.40 23.80 13.69
CA VAL A 184 -12.73 22.38 13.86
C VAL A 184 -12.12 21.83 15.15
N ASN A 185 -10.85 22.14 15.43
CA ASN A 185 -10.16 21.69 16.63
C ASN A 185 -10.77 22.31 17.90
N THR A 186 -11.17 23.59 17.90
CA THR A 186 -11.92 24.21 19.01
C THR A 186 -13.26 23.52 19.24
N LEU A 187 -14.03 23.24 18.17
CA LEU A 187 -15.33 22.56 18.28
C LEU A 187 -15.16 21.12 18.82
N LEU A 188 -14.14 20.38 18.40
CA LEU A 188 -13.82 19.06 18.92
C LEU A 188 -13.37 19.11 20.40
N GLN A 189 -12.52 20.08 20.77
CA GLN A 189 -12.13 20.28 22.18
C GLN A 189 -13.32 20.53 23.10
N HIS A 190 -14.34 21.25 22.63
CA HIS A 190 -15.58 21.43 23.38
C HIS A 190 -16.49 20.20 23.37
N TYR A 191 -16.60 19.47 22.26
CA TYR A 191 -17.38 18.23 22.18
C TYR A 191 -16.84 17.14 23.12
N PHE A 192 -15.52 16.96 23.17
CA PHE A 192 -14.84 15.96 23.99
C PHE A 192 -14.49 16.46 25.41
N ARG A 193 -15.05 17.60 25.84
CA ARG A 193 -14.87 18.13 27.20
C ARG A 193 -15.55 17.21 28.23
N ARG A 194 -14.94 17.08 29.42
CA ARG A 194 -15.54 16.36 30.56
C ARG A 194 -16.98 16.85 30.83
N ASN A 195 -17.85 15.90 31.19
CA ASN A 195 -19.28 16.08 31.49
C ASN A 195 -20.19 16.43 30.30
N VAL A 196 -19.68 16.56 29.07
CA VAL A 196 -20.54 16.70 27.87
C VAL A 196 -21.16 15.34 27.53
N LYS A 197 -22.50 15.25 27.59
CA LYS A 197 -23.23 14.07 27.11
C LYS A 197 -23.21 14.07 25.57
N PHE A 198 -22.70 13.01 24.95
CA PHE A 198 -22.85 12.82 23.51
C PHE A 198 -24.30 12.48 23.15
N SER A 199 -24.83 13.23 22.19
CA SER A 199 -26.16 13.12 21.57
C SER A 199 -26.11 12.30 20.28
N GLN A 200 -27.26 11.81 19.82
CA GLN A 200 -27.35 10.96 18.64
C GLN A 200 -26.85 11.68 17.38
N TYR A 201 -27.44 12.83 17.05
CA TYR A 201 -27.08 13.61 15.86
C TYR A 201 -25.73 14.33 16.04
N GLY A 202 -25.37 14.67 17.27
CA GLY A 202 -24.01 15.11 17.61
C GLY A 202 -22.95 14.06 17.23
N SER A 203 -23.10 12.83 17.71
CA SER A 203 -22.19 11.71 17.39
C SER A 203 -22.17 11.39 15.89
N LEU A 204 -23.33 11.36 15.24
CA LEU A 204 -23.46 11.12 13.80
C LEU A 204 -22.68 12.15 12.96
N TYR A 205 -22.82 13.44 13.28
CA TYR A 205 -22.21 14.52 12.50
C TYR A 205 -20.73 14.77 12.87
N VAL A 206 -20.30 14.53 14.11
CA VAL A 206 -18.86 14.50 14.45
C VAL A 206 -18.17 13.33 13.75
N LEU A 207 -18.77 12.14 13.71
CA LEU A 207 -18.25 11.01 12.94
C LEU A 207 -18.21 11.32 11.43
N TYR A 208 -19.20 12.04 10.89
CA TYR A 208 -19.19 12.54 9.52
C TYR A 208 -18.02 13.51 9.27
N ALA A 209 -17.66 14.33 10.26
CA ALA A 209 -16.49 15.21 10.18
C ALA A 209 -15.16 14.43 10.17
N PHE A 210 -15.00 13.41 11.02
CA PHE A 210 -13.87 12.47 10.92
C PHE A 210 -13.77 11.85 9.51
N ALA A 211 -14.89 11.38 8.96
CA ALA A 211 -14.99 10.80 7.62
C ALA A 211 -14.74 11.77 6.44
N LYS A 212 -14.53 13.08 6.69
CA LYS A 212 -14.37 14.10 5.64
C LYS A 212 -13.18 15.04 5.80
N LEU A 213 -12.75 15.36 7.02
CA LEU A 213 -11.76 16.41 7.30
C LEU A 213 -10.34 15.90 7.60
N LYS A 214 -10.04 14.61 7.30
CA LYS A 214 -8.72 13.98 7.53
C LYS A 214 -8.19 14.13 8.99
N LEU A 215 -9.07 14.11 9.99
CA LEU A 215 -8.75 14.36 11.41
C LEU A 215 -7.92 13.27 12.12
N LEU A 216 -7.27 12.38 11.36
CA LEU A 216 -6.54 11.22 11.87
C LEU A 216 -5.16 11.18 11.20
N PRO A 217 -4.07 10.94 11.95
CA PRO A 217 -4.03 10.37 13.30
C PRO A 217 -4.32 11.34 14.46
N GLU A 218 -4.27 12.66 14.25
CA GLU A 218 -4.26 13.69 15.31
C GLU A 218 -5.31 13.51 16.42
N HIS A 219 -6.55 13.14 16.06
CA HIS A 219 -7.65 12.96 17.01
C HIS A 219 -8.01 11.48 17.29
N GLU A 220 -7.06 10.55 17.21
CA GLU A 220 -7.29 9.11 17.43
C GLU A 220 -8.02 8.79 18.75
N ASN A 221 -7.61 9.38 19.87
CA ASN A 221 -8.22 9.11 21.18
C ASN A 221 -9.67 9.61 21.25
N ASN A 222 -9.96 10.76 20.63
CA ASN A 222 -11.31 11.30 20.51
C ASN A 222 -12.19 10.39 19.62
N PHE A 223 -11.64 9.91 18.50
CA PHE A 223 -12.31 8.95 17.61
C PHE A 223 -12.65 7.63 18.33
N LYS A 224 -11.70 7.06 19.07
CA LYS A 224 -11.91 5.84 19.89
C LYS A 224 -12.97 6.06 20.98
N LEU A 225 -12.96 7.21 21.65
CA LEU A 225 -13.94 7.56 22.67
C LEU A 225 -15.36 7.68 22.06
N LEU A 226 -15.50 8.38 20.93
CA LEU A 226 -16.75 8.49 20.18
C LEU A 226 -17.30 7.12 19.76
N CYS A 227 -16.46 6.26 19.19
CA CYS A 227 -16.86 4.92 18.79
C CYS A 227 -17.26 4.04 19.98
N SER A 228 -16.56 4.16 21.12
CA SER A 228 -16.91 3.43 22.35
C SER A 228 -18.26 3.88 22.93
N ASP A 229 -18.57 5.17 22.89
CA ASP A 229 -19.85 5.72 23.37
C ASP A 229 -21.03 5.33 22.46
N ILE A 230 -20.84 5.37 21.13
CA ILE A 230 -21.82 4.90 20.14
C ILE A 230 -22.17 3.42 20.40
N VAL A 231 -21.17 2.56 20.58
CA VAL A 231 -21.38 1.13 20.90
C VAL A 231 -22.12 0.95 22.22
N LYS A 232 -21.69 1.62 23.29
CA LYS A 232 -22.33 1.53 24.62
C LYS A 232 -23.79 2.00 24.65
N LYS A 233 -24.16 2.90 23.75
CA LYS A 233 -25.51 3.47 23.63
C LYS A 233 -26.29 2.94 22.43
N ILE A 234 -25.88 1.85 21.79
CA ILE A 234 -26.41 1.41 20.49
C ILE A 234 -27.95 1.30 20.46
N ASN A 235 -28.54 0.79 21.54
CA ASN A 235 -30.00 0.68 21.74
C ASN A 235 -30.76 2.02 21.69
N ASN A 236 -30.07 3.14 21.91
CA ASN A 236 -30.64 4.50 21.95
C ASN A 236 -30.54 5.21 20.59
N PHE A 237 -29.90 4.61 19.57
CA PHE A 237 -29.81 5.19 18.23
C PHE A 237 -30.93 4.66 17.32
N GLU A 238 -31.57 5.57 16.59
CA GLU A 238 -32.47 5.28 15.49
C GLU A 238 -31.76 4.42 14.42
N PHE A 239 -32.47 3.41 13.91
CA PHE A 239 -32.01 2.47 12.89
C PHE A 239 -31.30 3.14 11.70
N LYS A 240 -31.89 4.21 11.13
CA LYS A 240 -31.32 4.96 9.99
C LYS A 240 -29.95 5.59 10.32
N ASN A 241 -29.76 6.01 11.57
CA ASN A 241 -28.53 6.64 12.03
C ASN A 241 -27.43 5.61 12.27
N LEU A 242 -27.77 4.40 12.76
CA LEU A 242 -26.83 3.28 12.84
C LEU A 242 -26.32 2.86 11.45
N CYS A 243 -27.20 2.77 10.45
CA CYS A 243 -26.82 2.49 9.07
C CYS A 243 -25.84 3.54 8.50
N LEU A 244 -26.11 4.83 8.74
CA LEU A 244 -25.20 5.93 8.38
C LEU A 244 -23.86 5.87 9.12
N ILE A 245 -23.86 5.54 10.42
CA ILE A 245 -22.65 5.36 11.23
C ILE A 245 -21.78 4.25 10.65
N CYS A 246 -22.35 3.10 10.27
CA CYS A 246 -21.60 2.04 9.57
C CYS A 246 -20.95 2.55 8.27
N ASN A 247 -21.68 3.29 7.45
CA ASN A 247 -21.15 3.87 6.20
C ASN A 247 -20.00 4.85 6.48
N TYR A 248 -20.13 5.74 7.47
CA TYR A 248 -19.09 6.70 7.84
C TYR A 248 -17.85 6.01 8.43
N LEU A 249 -18.02 5.07 9.39
CA LEU A 249 -16.93 4.25 9.94
C LEU A 249 -16.16 3.52 8.83
N SER A 250 -16.89 2.89 7.90
CA SER A 250 -16.27 2.12 6.81
C SER A 250 -15.38 2.95 5.88
N SER A 251 -15.61 4.26 5.78
CA SER A 251 -14.76 5.17 4.99
C SER A 251 -13.39 5.43 5.65
N LEU A 252 -13.30 5.23 6.97
CA LEU A 252 -12.09 5.41 7.77
C LEU A 252 -11.26 4.13 7.91
N TYR A 253 -11.70 3.00 7.33
CA TYR A 253 -11.13 1.65 7.54
C TYR A 253 -9.60 1.56 7.39
N ASN A 254 -8.99 2.34 6.51
CA ASN A 254 -7.53 2.35 6.32
C ASN A 254 -6.74 2.89 7.53
N PHE A 255 -7.36 3.71 8.40
CA PHE A 255 -6.70 4.22 9.61
C PHE A 255 -6.44 3.11 10.63
N ASN A 256 -7.46 2.33 10.99
CA ASN A 256 -7.31 1.18 11.89
C ASN A 256 -8.27 0.06 11.48
N ARG A 257 -7.78 -0.82 10.61
CA ARG A 257 -8.57 -1.89 9.98
C ARG A 257 -9.23 -2.81 11.00
N PHE A 258 -8.50 -3.22 12.04
CA PHE A 258 -9.02 -4.13 13.07
C PHE A 258 -10.12 -3.46 13.91
N TYR A 259 -9.84 -2.28 14.46
CA TYR A 259 -10.77 -1.55 15.33
C TYR A 259 -12.07 -1.21 14.59
N ILE A 260 -11.97 -0.66 13.38
CA ILE A 260 -13.14 -0.19 12.61
C ILE A 260 -13.99 -1.38 12.14
N ARG A 261 -13.37 -2.51 11.76
CA ARG A 261 -14.10 -3.75 11.43
C ARG A 261 -14.86 -4.29 12.64
N ASN A 262 -14.27 -4.24 13.84
CA ASN A 262 -14.92 -4.68 15.08
C ASN A 262 -16.15 -3.80 15.43
N VAL A 263 -16.02 -2.48 15.37
CA VAL A 263 -17.14 -1.56 15.65
C VAL A 263 -18.28 -1.73 14.62
N VAL A 264 -17.96 -1.83 13.33
CA VAL A 264 -18.97 -2.08 12.28
C VAL A 264 -19.64 -3.45 12.48
N GLN A 265 -18.89 -4.49 12.84
CA GLN A 265 -19.43 -5.82 13.13
C GLN A 265 -20.42 -5.81 14.30
N GLN A 266 -20.09 -5.14 15.42
CA GLN A 266 -21.00 -5.03 16.57
C GLN A 266 -22.31 -4.33 16.19
N ILE A 267 -22.24 -3.25 15.41
CA ILE A 267 -23.45 -2.58 14.93
C ILE A 267 -24.29 -3.49 14.02
N CYS A 268 -23.65 -4.31 13.18
CA CYS A 268 -24.37 -5.26 12.31
C CYS A 268 -25.00 -6.43 13.08
N SER A 269 -24.39 -6.90 14.18
CA SER A 269 -25.00 -7.90 15.09
C SER A 269 -26.29 -7.36 15.71
N HIS A 270 -26.25 -6.13 16.24
CA HIS A 270 -27.42 -5.45 16.80
C HIS A 270 -28.53 -5.25 15.75
N LEU A 271 -28.17 -4.75 14.56
CA LEU A 271 -29.12 -4.54 13.45
C LEU A 271 -29.76 -5.85 12.93
N THR A 272 -29.18 -7.01 13.23
CA THR A 272 -29.72 -8.35 12.87
C THR A 272 -30.31 -9.12 14.06
N GLY A 273 -30.49 -8.48 15.22
CA GLY A 273 -31.12 -9.09 16.39
C GLY A 273 -30.29 -10.16 17.10
N LYS A 274 -28.98 -10.26 16.81
CA LYS A 274 -28.11 -11.35 17.28
C LYS A 274 -27.46 -11.11 18.64
N ASP A 275 -27.70 -9.98 19.29
CA ASP A 275 -27.24 -9.72 20.65
C ASP A 275 -28.14 -10.44 21.68
N SER A 276 -27.89 -11.75 21.84
CA SER A 276 -28.55 -12.63 22.80
C SER A 276 -28.12 -12.35 24.25
N GLN A 277 -28.53 -11.19 24.75
CA GLN A 277 -28.58 -10.82 26.17
C GLN A 277 -30.04 -10.55 26.61
N ARG A 278 -30.97 -11.35 26.07
CA ARG A 278 -32.34 -11.51 26.56
C ARG A 278 -32.54 -12.96 26.95
N GLU A 279 -32.64 -13.22 28.25
CA GLU A 279 -33.20 -14.47 28.75
C GLU A 279 -34.70 -14.49 28.39
N ASN A 280 -35.15 -15.57 27.74
CA ASN A 280 -36.50 -15.77 27.20
C ASN A 280 -36.90 -14.82 26.04
N PRO A 281 -36.70 -15.22 24.77
CA PRO A 281 -37.42 -14.61 23.66
C PRO A 281 -38.90 -15.05 23.69
N PRO A 282 -39.87 -14.12 23.57
CA PRO A 282 -41.26 -14.49 23.35
C PRO A 282 -41.45 -15.10 21.96
N GLU A 283 -42.42 -16.00 21.79
CA GLU A 283 -42.71 -16.65 20.52
C GLU A 283 -43.18 -15.62 19.48
N GLY A 284 -42.41 -15.47 18.39
CA GLY A 284 -42.70 -14.52 17.30
C GLY A 284 -41.56 -13.54 17.00
N ASP A 285 -40.44 -14.05 16.44
CA ASP A 285 -39.36 -13.32 15.73
C ASP A 285 -38.95 -11.93 16.27
N ALA A 286 -38.90 -11.78 17.60
CA ALA A 286 -38.79 -10.49 18.30
C ALA A 286 -37.38 -9.83 18.28
N GLY A 287 -36.55 -10.16 17.28
CA GLY A 287 -35.16 -9.71 17.16
C GLY A 287 -34.89 -8.72 16.01
N VAL A 288 -35.62 -8.80 14.90
CA VAL A 288 -35.27 -8.07 13.66
C VAL A 288 -36.07 -6.76 13.54
N TYR A 289 -35.41 -5.67 13.11
CA TYR A 289 -36.10 -4.43 12.77
C TYR A 289 -37.10 -4.65 11.62
N PRO A 290 -38.33 -4.09 11.69
CA PRO A 290 -39.40 -4.43 10.75
C PRO A 290 -39.05 -4.11 9.30
N ASP A 291 -39.61 -4.85 8.35
CA ASP A 291 -39.33 -4.75 6.91
C ASP A 291 -39.56 -3.37 6.28
N SER A 292 -40.36 -2.52 6.94
CA SER A 292 -40.58 -1.11 6.58
C SER A 292 -39.39 -0.21 6.91
N ALA A 293 -38.56 -0.55 7.90
CA ALA A 293 -37.33 0.18 8.24
C ALA A 293 -36.22 -0.04 7.21
N TRP A 294 -36.18 -1.24 6.60
CA TRP A 294 -35.20 -1.61 5.57
C TRP A 294 -35.50 -0.96 4.21
N CYS A 295 -35.25 0.36 4.13
CA CYS A 295 -35.31 1.15 2.89
C CYS A 295 -34.03 1.00 2.04
N PRO A 296 -34.05 1.36 0.74
CA PRO A 296 -32.89 1.28 -0.15
C PRO A 296 -31.59 1.87 0.41
N ASP A 297 -31.64 3.04 1.06
CA ASP A 297 -30.47 3.66 1.70
C ASP A 297 -29.90 2.82 2.85
N SER A 298 -30.74 2.30 3.74
CA SER A 298 -30.29 1.48 4.88
C SER A 298 -29.58 0.20 4.41
N ILE A 299 -30.15 -0.49 3.43
CA ILE A 299 -29.62 -1.69 2.80
C ILE A 299 -28.28 -1.37 2.11
N HIS A 300 -28.22 -0.29 1.33
CA HIS A 300 -27.01 0.17 0.68
C HIS A 300 -25.90 0.50 1.68
N TYR A 301 -26.20 1.27 2.72
CA TYR A 301 -25.21 1.72 3.70
C TYR A 301 -24.63 0.55 4.48
N VAL A 302 -25.44 -0.42 4.92
CA VAL A 302 -24.97 -1.62 5.65
C VAL A 302 -24.14 -2.53 4.73
N ALA A 303 -24.64 -2.90 3.55
CA ALA A 303 -23.92 -3.78 2.61
C ALA A 303 -22.56 -3.18 2.18
N ASN A 304 -22.56 -1.89 1.82
CA ASN A 304 -21.37 -1.16 1.39
C ASN A 304 -20.36 -1.00 2.53
N ALA A 305 -20.83 -0.73 3.76
CA ALA A 305 -19.97 -0.66 4.93
C ALA A 305 -19.29 -2.00 5.23
N CYS A 306 -20.07 -3.08 5.30
CA CYS A 306 -19.58 -4.43 5.54
C CYS A 306 -18.56 -4.87 4.47
N ALA A 307 -18.87 -4.63 3.20
CA ALA A 307 -17.97 -4.92 2.10
C ALA A 307 -16.66 -4.12 2.17
N ARG A 308 -16.69 -2.83 2.52
CA ARG A 308 -15.48 -2.01 2.68
C ARG A 308 -14.57 -2.51 3.80
N VAL A 309 -15.11 -2.83 4.98
CA VAL A 309 -14.32 -3.34 6.13
C VAL A 309 -14.00 -4.83 6.06
N ASN A 310 -14.33 -5.50 4.95
CA ASN A 310 -14.17 -6.94 4.76
C ASN A 310 -14.88 -7.79 5.84
N HIS A 311 -16.08 -7.37 6.26
CA HIS A 311 -16.99 -8.15 7.10
C HIS A 311 -18.02 -8.85 6.18
N LEU A 312 -17.57 -9.89 5.49
CA LEU A 312 -18.36 -10.65 4.51
C LEU A 312 -19.18 -11.76 5.19
N ASN A 313 -20.08 -11.39 6.11
CA ASN A 313 -20.97 -12.34 6.77
C ASN A 313 -22.03 -12.86 5.77
N LYS A 314 -22.00 -14.16 5.44
CA LYS A 314 -22.93 -14.74 4.44
C LYS A 314 -24.40 -14.57 4.83
N GLU A 315 -24.77 -14.80 6.09
CA GLU A 315 -26.16 -14.72 6.54
C GLU A 315 -26.74 -13.31 6.43
N LEU A 316 -25.98 -12.29 6.85
CA LEU A 316 -26.35 -10.88 6.67
C LEU A 316 -26.53 -10.54 5.18
N PHE A 317 -25.62 -10.98 4.32
CA PHE A 317 -25.74 -10.72 2.88
C PHE A 317 -26.86 -11.54 2.23
N HIS A 318 -27.25 -12.71 2.73
CA HIS A 318 -28.46 -13.42 2.28
C HIS A 318 -29.75 -12.74 2.74
N PHE A 319 -29.79 -12.19 3.96
CA PHE A 319 -30.91 -11.36 4.40
C PHE A 319 -31.05 -10.11 3.52
N LEU A 320 -29.95 -9.37 3.30
CA LEU A 320 -29.96 -8.18 2.46
C LEU A 320 -30.24 -8.50 0.98
N LYS A 321 -29.79 -9.65 0.44
CA LYS A 321 -30.10 -10.12 -0.92
C LYS A 321 -31.59 -10.11 -1.17
N ASN A 322 -32.36 -10.78 -0.32
CA ASN A 322 -33.81 -10.90 -0.46
C ASN A 322 -34.47 -9.50 -0.43
N LYS A 323 -34.02 -8.62 0.48
CA LYS A 323 -34.52 -7.24 0.59
C LYS A 323 -34.12 -6.32 -0.57
N ILE A 324 -33.09 -6.65 -1.34
CA ILE A 324 -32.78 -5.97 -2.61
C ILE A 324 -33.66 -6.50 -3.72
N GLU A 325 -33.86 -7.81 -3.83
CA GLU A 325 -34.70 -8.42 -4.87
C GLU A 325 -36.17 -7.99 -4.77
N GLU A 326 -36.72 -7.95 -3.55
CA GLU A 326 -38.05 -7.38 -3.23
C GLU A 326 -38.22 -5.92 -3.70
N LYS A 327 -37.16 -5.11 -3.62
CA LYS A 327 -37.23 -3.65 -3.68
C LYS A 327 -36.42 -3.03 -4.83
N ALA A 328 -35.93 -3.85 -5.79
CA ALA A 328 -34.95 -3.49 -6.81
C ALA A 328 -35.27 -2.17 -7.55
N ALA A 329 -36.52 -1.99 -7.99
CA ALA A 329 -36.99 -0.81 -8.71
C ALA A 329 -36.80 0.52 -7.95
N TYR A 330 -36.82 0.49 -6.61
CA TYR A 330 -36.70 1.67 -5.76
C TYR A 330 -35.25 2.13 -5.51
N PHE A 331 -34.25 1.32 -5.89
CA PHE A 331 -32.85 1.72 -5.75
C PHE A 331 -32.43 2.68 -6.88
N SER A 332 -31.58 3.65 -6.53
CA SER A 332 -30.88 4.49 -7.52
C SER A 332 -29.73 3.71 -8.17
N ILE A 333 -29.27 4.18 -9.33
CA ILE A 333 -28.16 3.54 -10.07
C ILE A 333 -26.88 3.54 -9.24
N ASP A 334 -26.56 4.63 -8.54
CA ASP A 334 -25.40 4.69 -7.65
C ASP A 334 -25.51 3.69 -6.48
N GLN A 335 -26.72 3.38 -6.01
CA GLN A 335 -26.95 2.31 -5.04
C GLN A 335 -26.78 0.93 -5.68
N LEU A 336 -27.44 0.64 -6.82
CA LEU A 336 -27.36 -0.64 -7.55
C LEU A 336 -25.92 -0.99 -7.93
N VAL A 337 -25.20 -0.09 -8.61
CA VAL A 337 -23.79 -0.24 -8.99
C VAL A 337 -22.90 -0.49 -7.76
N SER A 338 -23.17 0.22 -6.66
CA SER A 338 -22.42 0.05 -5.42
C SER A 338 -22.78 -1.22 -4.64
N LEU A 339 -23.98 -1.77 -4.83
CA LEU A 339 -24.37 -3.09 -4.32
C LEU A 339 -23.69 -4.18 -5.14
N THR A 340 -23.71 -4.12 -6.47
CA THR A 340 -22.97 -5.05 -7.35
C THR A 340 -21.49 -5.17 -6.96
N ASN A 341 -20.84 -4.04 -6.67
CA ASN A 341 -19.44 -3.98 -6.21
C ASN A 341 -19.24 -4.40 -4.73
N ALA A 342 -20.30 -4.39 -3.91
CA ALA A 342 -20.27 -4.92 -2.55
C ALA A 342 -20.35 -6.45 -2.53
N TYR A 343 -21.30 -7.02 -3.31
CA TYR A 343 -21.47 -8.47 -3.43
C TYR A 343 -20.33 -9.14 -4.22
N SER A 344 -19.68 -8.46 -5.16
CA SER A 344 -18.58 -9.05 -5.95
C SER A 344 -17.33 -9.39 -5.11
N LYS A 345 -17.29 -8.99 -3.84
CA LYS A 345 -16.24 -9.38 -2.89
C LYS A 345 -16.35 -10.84 -2.43
N PHE A 346 -17.49 -11.49 -2.60
CA PHE A 346 -17.65 -12.93 -2.39
C PHE A 346 -17.04 -13.77 -3.52
N LYS A 347 -16.56 -13.14 -4.60
CA LYS A 347 -16.18 -13.78 -5.86
C LYS A 347 -17.39 -14.45 -6.52
N SER A 348 -17.27 -15.69 -6.99
CA SER A 348 -18.31 -16.44 -7.73
C SER A 348 -19.69 -16.26 -7.08
N ALA A 349 -20.60 -15.62 -7.79
CA ALA A 349 -21.98 -15.43 -7.36
C ALA A 349 -22.77 -16.75 -7.33
N GLU A 350 -22.29 -17.79 -8.03
CA GLU A 350 -22.83 -19.14 -7.96
C GLU A 350 -22.42 -19.82 -6.63
N GLU A 351 -21.11 -19.92 -6.32
CA GLU A 351 -20.59 -20.46 -5.05
C GLU A 351 -21.09 -19.69 -3.81
N ALA A 352 -21.49 -18.44 -4.01
CA ALA A 352 -22.01 -17.57 -2.97
C ALA A 352 -23.55 -17.48 -2.92
N ASN A 353 -24.29 -18.21 -3.78
CA ASN A 353 -25.77 -18.18 -3.86
C ASN A 353 -26.36 -16.75 -4.05
N PHE A 354 -25.69 -15.93 -4.86
CA PHE A 354 -26.10 -14.56 -5.23
C PHE A 354 -26.42 -14.39 -6.73
N LEU A 355 -26.36 -15.44 -7.55
CA LEU A 355 -26.60 -15.34 -9.01
C LEU A 355 -27.95 -14.67 -9.37
N THR A 356 -29.02 -15.00 -8.64
CA THR A 356 -30.36 -14.38 -8.82
C THR A 356 -30.37 -12.88 -8.56
N LEU A 357 -29.58 -12.40 -7.61
CA LEU A 357 -29.42 -10.97 -7.31
C LEU A 357 -28.68 -10.24 -8.44
N TYR A 358 -27.68 -10.88 -9.06
CA TYR A 358 -26.96 -10.30 -10.21
C TYR A 358 -27.87 -10.16 -11.43
N ILE A 359 -28.73 -11.14 -11.69
CA ILE A 359 -29.77 -11.05 -12.75
C ILE A 359 -30.73 -9.91 -12.42
N ARG A 360 -31.31 -9.89 -11.21
CA ARG A 360 -32.31 -8.89 -10.81
C ARG A 360 -31.77 -7.45 -10.80
N ILE A 361 -30.50 -7.25 -10.47
CA ILE A 361 -29.83 -5.95 -10.58
C ILE A 361 -29.52 -5.59 -12.04
N ALA A 362 -29.17 -6.57 -12.90
CA ALA A 362 -28.92 -6.33 -14.32
C ALA A 362 -30.18 -5.85 -15.05
N GLU A 363 -31.33 -6.52 -14.88
CA GLU A 363 -32.64 -6.11 -15.41
C GLU A 363 -32.94 -4.63 -15.11
N GLU A 364 -32.75 -4.22 -13.86
CA GLU A 364 -33.04 -2.87 -13.39
C GLU A 364 -32.05 -1.82 -13.95
N LEU A 365 -30.79 -2.20 -14.18
CA LEU A 365 -29.78 -1.37 -14.83
C LEU A 365 -29.97 -1.27 -16.35
N ILE A 366 -30.52 -2.32 -16.99
CA ILE A 366 -30.94 -2.32 -18.41
C ILE A 366 -32.08 -1.32 -18.59
N ASN A 367 -33.12 -1.39 -17.75
CA ASN A 367 -34.25 -0.46 -17.75
C ASN A 367 -33.83 1.01 -17.51
N LYS A 368 -32.81 1.23 -16.67
CA LYS A 368 -32.26 2.56 -16.32
C LYS A 368 -31.00 2.94 -17.11
N SER A 369 -30.71 2.24 -18.21
CA SER A 369 -29.42 2.31 -18.94
C SER A 369 -29.05 3.70 -19.47
N TYR A 370 -30.04 4.50 -19.89
CA TYR A 370 -29.89 5.87 -20.39
C TYR A 370 -29.30 6.89 -19.37
N LEU A 371 -29.13 6.49 -18.12
CA LEU A 371 -28.54 7.29 -17.03
C LEU A 371 -27.13 6.81 -16.63
N LEU A 372 -26.59 5.76 -17.27
CA LEU A 372 -25.28 5.20 -16.96
C LEU A 372 -24.14 6.14 -17.37
N LYS A 373 -23.18 6.34 -16.47
CA LYS A 373 -22.00 7.19 -16.65
C LYS A 373 -20.73 6.34 -16.79
N PRO A 374 -19.60 6.85 -17.31
CA PRO A 374 -18.34 6.10 -17.47
C PRO A 374 -17.90 5.34 -16.20
N ARG A 375 -18.05 5.98 -15.03
CA ARG A 375 -17.81 5.38 -13.71
C ARG A 375 -18.76 4.23 -13.37
N HIS A 376 -20.02 4.27 -13.80
CA HIS A 376 -20.97 3.15 -13.62
C HIS A 376 -20.58 1.98 -14.51
N LEU A 377 -20.34 2.23 -15.80
CA LEU A 377 -19.99 1.22 -16.80
C LEU A 377 -18.74 0.41 -16.39
N SER A 378 -17.68 1.11 -15.98
CA SER A 378 -16.42 0.51 -15.53
C SER A 378 -16.55 -0.26 -14.21
N VAL A 379 -17.29 0.25 -13.23
CA VAL A 379 -17.55 -0.46 -11.97
C VAL A 379 -18.43 -1.69 -12.20
N LEU A 380 -19.47 -1.61 -13.05
CA LEU A 380 -20.33 -2.74 -13.37
C LEU A 380 -19.56 -3.87 -14.06
N ALA A 381 -18.83 -3.58 -15.15
CA ALA A 381 -18.05 -4.58 -15.87
C ALA A 381 -17.09 -5.31 -14.93
N ASN A 382 -16.32 -4.58 -14.12
CA ASN A 382 -15.38 -5.17 -13.16
C ASN A 382 -16.08 -5.93 -12.02
N SER A 383 -17.26 -5.50 -11.57
CA SER A 383 -18.01 -6.19 -10.51
C SER A 383 -18.66 -7.48 -10.99
N PHE A 384 -19.24 -7.49 -12.18
CA PHE A 384 -19.78 -8.70 -12.82
C PHE A 384 -18.67 -9.70 -13.15
N ASN A 385 -17.52 -9.23 -13.67
CA ASN A 385 -16.33 -10.06 -13.85
C ASN A 385 -15.83 -10.68 -12.54
N ASN A 386 -15.69 -9.89 -11.48
CA ASN A 386 -15.27 -10.40 -10.16
C ASN A 386 -16.28 -11.38 -9.57
N ALA A 387 -17.57 -11.24 -9.92
CA ALA A 387 -18.64 -12.16 -9.56
C ALA A 387 -18.72 -13.42 -10.42
N CYS A 388 -17.91 -13.52 -11.49
CA CYS A 388 -17.96 -14.55 -12.52
C CYS A 388 -19.31 -14.65 -13.26
N VAL A 389 -20.05 -13.53 -13.40
CA VAL A 389 -21.36 -13.48 -14.06
C VAL A 389 -21.28 -12.73 -15.39
N LEU A 390 -21.45 -13.43 -16.51
CA LEU A 390 -21.62 -12.82 -17.83
C LEU A 390 -23.11 -12.64 -18.14
N HIS A 391 -23.64 -11.44 -17.93
CA HIS A 391 -25.00 -11.09 -18.37
C HIS A 391 -24.92 -10.40 -19.74
N GLU A 392 -25.18 -11.15 -20.82
CA GLU A 392 -24.88 -10.73 -22.19
C GLU A 392 -25.50 -9.38 -22.58
N GLU A 393 -26.79 -9.17 -22.31
CA GLU A 393 -27.48 -7.91 -22.61
C GLU A 393 -26.88 -6.70 -21.87
N LEU A 394 -26.60 -6.82 -20.57
CA LEU A 394 -25.94 -5.77 -19.80
C LEU A 394 -24.53 -5.49 -20.35
N PHE A 395 -23.78 -6.50 -20.75
CA PHE A 395 -22.48 -6.31 -21.40
C PHE A 395 -22.60 -5.70 -22.80
N HIS A 396 -23.69 -5.96 -23.54
CA HIS A 396 -23.99 -5.23 -24.79
C HIS A 396 -24.29 -3.75 -24.51
N ILE A 397 -25.10 -3.43 -23.51
CA ILE A 397 -25.38 -2.04 -23.10
C ILE A 397 -24.11 -1.34 -22.61
N ILE A 398 -23.23 -2.04 -21.87
CA ILE A 398 -21.92 -1.50 -21.49
C ILE A 398 -21.07 -1.26 -22.74
N THR A 399 -21.03 -2.20 -23.69
CA THR A 399 -20.30 -2.06 -24.97
C THR A 399 -20.74 -0.79 -25.71
N GLN A 400 -22.05 -0.63 -25.94
CA GLN A 400 -22.62 0.49 -26.68
C GLN A 400 -22.34 1.83 -25.99
N ASN A 401 -22.65 1.96 -24.69
CA ASN A 401 -22.44 3.21 -23.98
C ASN A 401 -20.96 3.55 -23.80
N SER A 402 -20.09 2.56 -23.61
CA SER A 402 -18.64 2.78 -23.53
C SER A 402 -18.06 3.30 -24.84
N LEU A 403 -18.51 2.78 -26.00
CA LEU A 403 -18.08 3.29 -27.32
C LEU A 403 -18.46 4.77 -27.52
N HIS A 404 -19.69 5.15 -27.17
CA HIS A 404 -20.15 6.55 -27.26
C HIS A 404 -19.44 7.49 -26.28
N LEU A 405 -18.95 6.98 -25.15
CA LEU A 405 -18.37 7.77 -24.06
C LEU A 405 -16.85 7.63 -23.93
N LEU A 406 -16.14 7.03 -24.91
CA LEU A 406 -14.69 6.76 -24.84
C LEU A 406 -13.85 7.96 -24.38
N GLY A 407 -14.11 9.15 -24.93
CA GLY A 407 -13.42 10.40 -24.57
C GLY A 407 -13.79 10.99 -23.21
N SER A 408 -14.60 10.31 -22.40
CA SER A 408 -15.05 10.74 -21.06
C SER A 408 -14.69 9.75 -19.94
N PHE A 409 -13.90 8.71 -20.22
CA PHE A 409 -13.39 7.80 -19.19
C PHE A 409 -12.11 8.34 -18.55
N GLU A 410 -12.05 8.31 -17.22
CA GLU A 410 -10.78 8.46 -16.48
C GLU A 410 -9.86 7.25 -16.75
N PRO A 411 -8.52 7.39 -16.70
CA PRO A 411 -7.58 6.30 -16.96
C PRO A 411 -7.93 5.00 -16.20
N LYS A 412 -8.17 5.09 -14.89
CA LYS A 412 -8.57 3.95 -14.04
C LYS A 412 -9.78 3.18 -14.57
N GLN A 413 -10.75 3.88 -15.14
CA GLN A 413 -12.01 3.30 -15.61
C GLN A 413 -11.80 2.48 -16.90
N ILE A 414 -10.91 2.94 -17.79
CA ILE A 414 -10.44 2.19 -18.97
C ILE A 414 -9.83 0.85 -18.55
N VAL A 415 -8.92 0.86 -17.58
CA VAL A 415 -8.25 -0.34 -17.06
C VAL A 415 -9.25 -1.35 -16.50
N MET A 416 -10.25 -0.87 -15.75
CA MET A 416 -11.31 -1.72 -15.19
C MET A 416 -12.16 -2.40 -16.28
N ILE A 417 -12.46 -1.71 -17.38
CA ILE A 417 -13.20 -2.30 -18.52
C ILE A 417 -12.34 -3.33 -19.26
N ILE A 418 -11.11 -2.98 -19.63
CA ILE A 418 -10.18 -3.88 -20.33
C ILE A 418 -9.97 -5.17 -19.53
N HIS A 419 -9.68 -5.02 -18.23
CA HIS A 419 -9.50 -6.13 -17.31
C HIS A 419 -10.76 -6.99 -17.18
N ALA A 420 -11.95 -6.40 -17.10
CA ALA A 420 -13.20 -7.14 -17.02
C ALA A 420 -13.49 -7.94 -18.30
N TYR A 421 -13.42 -7.29 -19.47
CA TYR A 421 -13.81 -7.88 -20.75
C TYR A 421 -12.91 -9.05 -21.13
N VAL A 422 -11.59 -8.95 -20.92
CA VAL A 422 -10.67 -10.07 -21.22
C VAL A 422 -10.86 -11.22 -20.24
N ASN A 423 -10.96 -10.95 -18.93
CA ASN A 423 -11.11 -12.02 -17.93
C ASN A 423 -12.43 -12.80 -18.08
N ILE A 424 -13.51 -12.13 -18.50
CA ILE A 424 -14.84 -12.74 -18.68
C ILE A 424 -15.03 -13.40 -20.06
N GLY A 425 -13.99 -13.41 -20.90
CA GLY A 425 -13.98 -14.11 -22.19
C GLY A 425 -14.39 -13.28 -23.42
N LEU A 426 -14.74 -12.01 -23.26
CA LEU A 426 -15.18 -11.10 -24.34
C LEU A 426 -14.00 -10.54 -25.18
N SER A 427 -12.92 -11.31 -25.36
CA SER A 427 -11.66 -10.89 -26.00
C SER A 427 -11.79 -10.41 -27.46
N ASN A 428 -12.89 -10.76 -28.12
CA ASN A 428 -13.21 -10.40 -29.52
C ASN A 428 -14.28 -9.29 -29.62
N ASN A 429 -14.66 -8.64 -28.51
CA ASN A 429 -15.64 -7.55 -28.52
C ASN A 429 -15.03 -6.25 -29.09
N ALA A 430 -15.77 -5.56 -29.96
CA ALA A 430 -15.33 -4.35 -30.66
C ALA A 430 -14.83 -3.21 -29.74
N LEU A 431 -15.39 -3.08 -28.53
CA LEU A 431 -14.92 -2.08 -27.55
C LEU A 431 -13.44 -2.25 -27.20
N LEU A 432 -12.94 -3.50 -27.13
CA LEU A 432 -11.54 -3.76 -26.80
C LEU A 432 -10.59 -3.14 -27.81
N GLU A 433 -10.92 -3.13 -29.09
CA GLU A 433 -10.02 -2.58 -30.12
C GLU A 433 -9.82 -1.07 -29.94
N SER A 434 -10.90 -0.32 -29.75
CA SER A 434 -10.85 1.12 -29.53
C SER A 434 -10.23 1.47 -28.17
N ILE A 435 -10.65 0.79 -27.10
CA ILE A 435 -10.27 1.17 -25.74
C ILE A 435 -8.82 0.79 -25.39
N TRP A 436 -8.23 -0.25 -26.01
CA TRP A 436 -6.79 -0.50 -25.93
C TRP A 436 -5.99 0.66 -26.52
N ASN A 437 -6.46 1.28 -27.61
CA ASN A 437 -5.79 2.43 -28.20
C ASN A 437 -5.87 3.65 -27.25
N THR A 438 -7.02 3.87 -26.59
CA THR A 438 -7.17 4.88 -25.53
C THR A 438 -6.24 4.59 -24.33
N ALA A 439 -6.07 3.32 -23.94
CA ALA A 439 -5.16 2.94 -22.87
C ALA A 439 -3.68 3.23 -23.20
N SER A 440 -3.29 3.12 -24.47
CA SER A 440 -1.94 3.52 -24.92
C SER A 440 -1.65 5.00 -24.71
N VAL A 441 -2.66 5.88 -24.88
CA VAL A 441 -2.51 7.33 -24.70
C VAL A 441 -2.28 7.68 -23.23
N PHE A 442 -2.99 7.03 -22.31
CA PHE A 442 -2.90 7.27 -20.87
C PHE A 442 -1.78 6.50 -20.16
N ILE A 443 -0.84 5.88 -20.90
CA ILE A 443 0.18 4.99 -20.33
C ILE A 443 1.03 5.67 -19.25
N GLU A 444 1.28 6.98 -19.38
CA GLU A 444 2.06 7.78 -18.44
C GLU A 444 1.31 8.16 -17.14
N GLU A 445 -0.02 8.14 -17.13
CA GLU A 445 -0.85 8.54 -15.98
C GLU A 445 -1.16 7.38 -15.02
N TYR A 446 -0.96 6.13 -15.44
CA TYR A 446 -1.34 4.97 -14.63
C TYR A 446 -0.47 4.74 -13.40
N THR A 447 -1.11 4.36 -12.30
CA THR A 447 -0.43 3.78 -11.14
C THR A 447 0.12 2.38 -11.44
N LEU A 448 1.11 1.93 -10.67
CA LEU A 448 1.68 0.57 -10.79
C LEU A 448 0.61 -0.54 -10.65
N GLN A 449 -0.45 -0.30 -9.87
CA GLN A 449 -1.58 -1.21 -9.72
C GLN A 449 -2.45 -1.30 -11.00
N GLU A 450 -2.63 -0.18 -11.70
CA GLU A 450 -3.35 -0.12 -12.97
C GLU A 450 -2.52 -0.72 -14.12
N LEU A 451 -1.23 -0.43 -14.19
CA LEU A 451 -0.30 -1.08 -15.12
C LEU A 451 -0.26 -2.61 -14.91
N SER A 452 -0.28 -3.08 -13.66
CA SER A 452 -0.39 -4.51 -13.36
C SER A 452 -1.71 -5.13 -13.83
N MET A 453 -2.82 -4.40 -13.79
CA MET A 453 -4.11 -4.87 -14.33
C MET A 453 -4.13 -4.89 -15.86
N LEU A 454 -3.54 -3.88 -16.52
CA LEU A 454 -3.35 -3.88 -17.97
C LEU A 454 -2.45 -5.03 -18.42
N LEU A 455 -1.38 -5.34 -17.67
CA LEU A 455 -0.50 -6.47 -17.96
C LEU A 455 -1.22 -7.82 -17.79
N GLN A 456 -2.02 -7.99 -16.73
CA GLN A 456 -2.86 -9.18 -16.53
C GLN A 456 -3.90 -9.35 -17.64
N ALA A 457 -4.46 -8.26 -18.17
CA ALA A 457 -5.40 -8.30 -19.29
C ALA A 457 -4.67 -8.60 -20.61
N TYR A 458 -3.55 -7.93 -20.90
CA TYR A 458 -2.75 -8.14 -22.10
C TYR A 458 -2.37 -9.61 -22.26
N THR A 459 -1.80 -10.19 -21.20
CA THR A 459 -1.28 -11.57 -21.18
C THR A 459 -2.35 -12.67 -21.17
N LYS A 460 -3.63 -12.30 -21.02
CA LYS A 460 -4.80 -13.19 -21.21
C LYS A 460 -5.55 -12.93 -22.52
N SER A 461 -5.27 -11.81 -23.20
CA SER A 461 -5.97 -11.44 -24.43
C SER A 461 -5.44 -12.22 -25.63
N SER A 462 -6.30 -12.39 -26.64
CA SER A 462 -5.93 -12.92 -27.96
C SER A 462 -5.18 -11.90 -28.84
N GLN A 463 -5.01 -10.65 -28.39
CA GLN A 463 -4.55 -9.53 -29.20
C GLN A 463 -3.07 -9.20 -28.94
N HIS A 464 -2.18 -9.60 -29.86
CA HIS A 464 -0.74 -9.33 -29.76
C HIS A 464 -0.39 -7.87 -30.10
N ARG A 465 -0.29 -7.01 -29.08
CA ARG A 465 0.01 -5.56 -29.20
C ARG A 465 1.42 -5.23 -28.66
N GLN A 466 2.44 -5.56 -29.44
CA GLN A 466 3.85 -5.48 -29.03
C GLN A 466 4.29 -4.10 -28.52
N ASP A 467 3.95 -3.03 -29.25
CA ASP A 467 4.41 -1.67 -28.88
C ASP A 467 3.78 -1.18 -27.57
N PHE A 468 2.49 -1.51 -27.35
CA PHE A 468 1.83 -1.27 -26.07
C PHE A 468 2.50 -2.05 -24.94
N PHE A 469 2.85 -3.32 -25.15
CA PHE A 469 3.57 -4.12 -24.15
C PHE A 469 4.97 -3.54 -23.84
N LEU A 470 5.69 -3.03 -24.84
CA LEU A 470 6.99 -2.39 -24.64
C LEU A 470 6.87 -1.07 -23.88
N GLN A 471 5.87 -0.24 -24.18
CA GLN A 471 5.56 0.98 -23.41
C GLN A 471 5.20 0.64 -21.96
N LEU A 472 4.29 -0.31 -21.76
CA LEU A 472 3.86 -0.82 -20.46
C LEU A 472 5.03 -1.33 -19.61
N SER A 473 5.93 -2.12 -20.20
CA SER A 473 7.10 -2.67 -19.51
C SER A 473 8.11 -1.58 -19.11
N ARG A 474 8.38 -0.64 -20.03
CA ARG A 474 9.25 0.53 -19.77
C ARG A 474 8.67 1.42 -18.66
N LYS A 475 7.35 1.66 -18.66
CA LYS A 475 6.67 2.45 -17.62
C LYS A 475 6.70 1.76 -16.26
N ILE A 476 6.46 0.44 -16.20
CA ILE A 476 6.57 -0.34 -14.96
C ILE A 476 8.02 -0.28 -14.42
N TYR A 477 9.03 -0.46 -15.27
CA TYR A 477 10.44 -0.33 -14.87
C TYR A 477 10.75 1.08 -14.35
N SER A 478 10.41 2.11 -15.13
CA SER A 478 10.66 3.52 -14.81
C SER A 478 10.00 3.96 -13.50
N LEU A 479 8.75 3.55 -13.22
CA LEU A 479 8.12 3.84 -11.92
C LEU A 479 8.86 3.15 -10.76
N ILE A 480 9.27 1.89 -10.93
CA ILE A 480 10.00 1.16 -9.88
C ILE A 480 11.37 1.79 -9.61
N THR A 481 12.14 2.16 -10.63
CA THR A 481 13.48 2.77 -10.42
C THR A 481 13.41 4.23 -10.02
N THR A 482 12.45 5.02 -10.52
CA THR A 482 12.28 6.42 -10.11
C THR A 482 11.85 6.53 -8.65
N SER A 483 10.89 5.72 -8.19
CA SER A 483 10.47 5.69 -6.78
C SER A 483 11.51 5.04 -5.87
N TYR A 484 12.29 4.07 -6.37
CA TYR A 484 13.24 3.28 -5.57
C TYR A 484 14.58 3.06 -6.30
N PRO A 485 15.44 4.09 -6.44
CA PRO A 485 16.67 4.00 -7.25
C PRO A 485 17.68 2.94 -6.77
N PHE A 486 17.60 2.51 -5.51
CA PHE A 486 18.42 1.40 -4.98
C PHE A 486 18.10 0.04 -5.62
N LEU A 487 16.95 -0.08 -6.31
CA LEU A 487 16.59 -1.25 -7.10
C LEU A 487 17.16 -1.21 -8.52
N GLU A 488 17.62 -0.06 -9.01
CA GLU A 488 18.20 0.09 -10.34
C GLU A 488 19.57 -0.60 -10.47
N GLN A 489 19.96 -0.88 -11.71
CA GLN A 489 21.20 -1.58 -12.04
C GLN A 489 22.25 -0.64 -12.65
N ASN A 490 22.90 0.15 -11.79
CA ASN A 490 24.03 0.97 -12.19
C ASN A 490 25.31 0.13 -12.34
N GLY A 491 25.94 0.22 -13.51
CA GLY A 491 27.05 -0.64 -13.94
C GLY A 491 28.24 -0.69 -12.97
N LYS A 492 28.71 -1.90 -12.66
CA LYS A 492 29.70 -2.27 -11.62
C LYS A 492 29.36 -1.84 -10.18
N ALA A 493 28.92 -0.61 -9.93
CA ALA A 493 28.63 -0.07 -8.59
C ALA A 493 27.64 -0.95 -7.79
N ASN A 494 26.46 -1.20 -8.36
CA ASN A 494 25.37 -1.91 -7.69
C ASN A 494 25.45 -3.44 -7.86
N SER A 495 26.65 -4.00 -8.12
CA SER A 495 26.86 -5.45 -8.19
C SER A 495 26.44 -6.13 -6.88
N ILE A 496 25.53 -7.11 -6.98
CA ILE A 496 24.83 -7.70 -5.82
C ILE A 496 25.48 -9.00 -5.31
N THR A 497 26.49 -9.51 -6.02
CA THR A 497 27.24 -10.73 -5.69
C THR A 497 27.98 -10.61 -4.35
N TYR A 498 27.93 -11.66 -3.52
CA TYR A 498 28.67 -11.74 -2.26
C TYR A 498 30.19 -11.65 -2.46
N THR A 499 30.84 -10.77 -1.69
CA THR A 499 32.25 -10.94 -1.30
C THR A 499 32.38 -10.49 0.16
N TYR A 500 33.24 -11.15 0.95
CA TYR A 500 33.43 -10.77 2.36
C TYR A 500 33.81 -9.29 2.52
N LYS A 501 34.75 -8.80 1.71
CA LYS A 501 35.17 -7.38 1.69
C LYS A 501 33.99 -6.42 1.44
N LYS A 502 33.13 -6.69 0.46
CA LYS A 502 31.95 -5.84 0.19
C LYS A 502 30.89 -5.98 1.29
N TYR A 503 30.69 -7.16 1.84
CA TYR A 503 29.73 -7.36 2.94
C TYR A 503 30.13 -6.57 4.20
N VAL A 504 31.41 -6.63 4.62
CA VAL A 504 31.92 -5.79 5.73
C VAL A 504 31.78 -4.30 5.41
N GLN A 505 32.11 -3.86 4.19
CA GLN A 505 31.91 -2.45 3.79
C GLN A 505 30.44 -2.02 3.85
N MET A 506 29.48 -2.90 3.54
CA MET A 506 28.05 -2.60 3.63
C MET A 506 27.53 -2.64 5.08
N ILE A 507 28.14 -3.42 5.98
CA ILE A 507 27.89 -3.31 7.44
C ILE A 507 28.24 -1.90 7.90
N GLU A 508 29.45 -1.40 7.59
CA GLU A 508 29.86 -0.05 8.00
C GLU A 508 28.92 1.03 7.46
N LYS A 509 28.44 0.92 6.21
CA LYS A 509 27.45 1.85 5.63
C LYS A 509 26.04 1.73 6.22
N ALA A 510 25.69 0.59 6.82
CA ALA A 510 24.40 0.40 7.49
C ALA A 510 24.40 0.84 8.97
N LYS A 511 25.58 1.08 9.58
CA LYS A 511 25.70 1.53 10.98
C LYS A 511 25.12 2.95 11.16
N GLY A 512 23.92 3.01 11.72
CA GLY A 512 23.18 4.24 12.02
C GLY A 512 21.81 4.29 11.35
N VAL A 513 21.63 3.59 10.23
CA VAL A 513 20.42 3.68 9.39
C VAL A 513 19.17 3.14 10.10
N LEU A 514 19.31 2.12 10.95
CA LEU A 514 18.20 1.52 11.70
C LEU A 514 17.49 2.50 12.66
N ASN A 515 18.13 3.63 13.00
CA ASN A 515 17.54 4.68 13.84
C ASN A 515 16.95 5.85 13.03
N LEU A 516 17.04 5.82 11.69
CA LEU A 516 16.49 6.87 10.82
C LEU A 516 15.03 6.58 10.45
N THR A 517 14.24 7.64 10.31
CA THR A 517 12.93 7.53 9.66
C THR A 517 13.11 7.27 8.16
N PRO A 518 12.21 6.50 7.49
CA PRO A 518 12.35 6.16 6.07
C PRO A 518 12.48 7.36 5.12
N GLU A 519 12.08 8.55 5.56
CA GLU A 519 12.10 9.80 4.80
C GLU A 519 13.44 10.56 4.92
N ARG A 520 14.41 9.98 5.66
CA ARG A 520 15.78 10.50 5.82
C ARG A 520 16.85 9.54 5.30
N THR A 521 16.48 8.36 4.80
CA THR A 521 17.42 7.35 4.31
C THR A 521 17.77 7.60 2.84
N THR A 522 19.05 7.54 2.50
CA THR A 522 19.54 7.69 1.13
C THR A 522 19.43 6.40 0.32
N SER A 523 19.47 6.52 -1.01
CA SER A 523 19.47 5.35 -1.91
C SER A 523 20.69 4.44 -1.72
N GLU A 524 21.83 4.95 -1.24
CA GLU A 524 23.03 4.15 -1.01
C GLU A 524 22.94 3.34 0.30
N GLU A 525 22.35 3.92 1.34
CA GLU A 525 22.03 3.22 2.59
C GLU A 525 20.98 2.11 2.35
N LEU A 526 19.92 2.39 1.58
CA LEU A 526 18.91 1.39 1.18
C LEU A 526 19.54 0.25 0.35
N PHE A 527 20.46 0.56 -0.57
CA PHE A 527 21.22 -0.47 -1.30
C PHE A 527 22.12 -1.29 -0.37
N SER A 528 22.75 -0.65 0.63
CA SER A 528 23.60 -1.32 1.62
C SER A 528 22.79 -2.34 2.44
N ILE A 529 21.61 -1.93 2.94
CA ILE A 529 20.68 -2.82 3.66
C ILE A 529 20.19 -3.96 2.75
N LEU A 530 19.84 -3.68 1.50
CA LEU A 530 19.41 -4.69 0.52
C LEU A 530 20.53 -5.71 0.24
N TYR A 531 21.78 -5.25 0.09
CA TYR A 531 22.94 -6.12 -0.13
C TYR A 531 23.19 -7.04 1.06
N LEU A 532 23.09 -6.51 2.30
CA LEU A 532 23.23 -7.31 3.52
C LEU A 532 22.11 -8.36 3.64
N LEU A 533 20.85 -7.96 3.47
CA LEU A 533 19.69 -8.85 3.55
C LEU A 533 19.81 -10.04 2.60
N ILE A 534 20.16 -9.79 1.33
CA ILE A 534 20.21 -10.82 0.27
C ILE A 534 21.42 -11.77 0.45
N ASN A 535 22.55 -11.26 0.96
CA ASN A 535 23.79 -12.03 1.08
C ASN A 535 24.04 -12.63 2.48
N HIS A 536 23.18 -12.36 3.46
CA HIS A 536 23.36 -12.77 4.86
C HIS A 536 23.71 -14.25 5.04
N GLN A 537 23.05 -15.15 4.30
CA GLN A 537 23.29 -16.59 4.36
C GLN A 537 24.71 -17.01 3.93
N TYR A 538 25.32 -16.30 2.97
CA TYR A 538 26.71 -16.56 2.55
C TYR A 538 27.71 -16.03 3.57
N PHE A 539 27.37 -14.95 4.29
CA PHE A 539 28.15 -14.50 5.44
C PHE A 539 28.09 -15.51 6.59
N CYS A 540 26.90 -16.02 6.95
CA CYS A 540 26.77 -17.09 7.95
C CYS A 540 27.62 -18.31 7.57
N SER A 541 27.44 -18.86 6.37
CA SER A 541 28.22 -20.01 5.92
C SER A 541 29.73 -19.75 5.86
N TYR A 542 30.16 -18.52 5.53
CA TYR A 542 31.57 -18.14 5.57
C TYR A 542 32.13 -18.12 7.01
N VAL A 543 31.36 -17.62 7.98
CA VAL A 543 31.72 -17.63 9.41
C VAL A 543 31.72 -19.07 9.95
N ASP A 544 30.71 -19.88 9.65
CA ASP A 544 30.62 -21.29 10.06
C ASP A 544 31.84 -22.11 9.56
N ASN A 545 32.23 -21.88 8.30
CA ASN A 545 33.43 -22.51 7.71
C ASN A 545 34.73 -22.01 8.36
N LEU A 546 34.83 -20.75 8.76
CA LEU A 546 35.98 -20.25 9.53
C LEU A 546 36.04 -20.88 10.93
N SER A 547 34.91 -20.98 11.63
CA SER A 547 34.84 -21.60 12.95
C SER A 547 35.23 -23.09 12.93
N THR A 548 34.79 -23.85 11.92
CA THR A 548 35.19 -25.25 11.77
C THR A 548 36.68 -25.41 11.42
N VAL A 549 37.25 -24.52 10.59
CA VAL A 549 38.69 -24.52 10.27
C VAL A 549 39.58 -24.10 11.46
N VAL A 550 39.07 -23.26 12.37
CA VAL A 550 39.77 -22.92 13.62
C VAL A 550 39.72 -24.08 14.63
N GLY A 551 38.56 -24.73 14.81
CA GLY A 551 38.42 -25.91 15.67
C GLY A 551 39.33 -27.06 15.22
N ALA A 552 39.35 -27.36 13.91
CA ALA A 552 40.21 -28.38 13.31
C ALA A 552 41.73 -28.11 13.41
N LYS A 553 42.15 -26.98 13.99
CA LYS A 553 43.56 -26.67 14.32
C LYS A 553 43.89 -26.79 15.81
N GLN A 554 42.93 -27.08 16.68
CA GLN A 554 43.16 -27.28 18.12
C GLN A 554 43.18 -28.78 18.50
N ASP A 555 42.46 -29.64 17.79
CA ASP A 555 42.41 -31.09 18.05
C ASP A 555 43.58 -31.89 17.41
N CYS A 556 44.82 -31.50 17.72
CA CYS A 556 46.04 -32.25 17.39
C CYS A 556 46.87 -32.56 18.67
N PRO A 557 46.58 -33.65 19.40
CA PRO A 557 47.27 -33.95 20.65
C PRO A 557 48.69 -34.49 20.39
N LEU A 558 49.68 -33.72 20.85
CA LEU A 558 51.08 -34.17 20.97
C LEU A 558 51.21 -35.18 22.12
N HIS A 559 51.30 -36.47 21.80
CA HIS A 559 51.81 -37.47 22.73
C HIS A 559 53.28 -37.78 22.46
N SER A 560 54.13 -37.42 23.42
CA SER A 560 55.53 -37.77 23.49
C SER A 560 55.77 -38.91 24.51
N GLY A 561 56.94 -39.54 24.43
CA GLY A 561 57.33 -40.65 25.30
C GLY A 561 57.02 -42.02 24.69
N GLY A 562 58.03 -42.88 24.62
CA GLY A 562 57.89 -44.27 24.18
C GLY A 562 58.97 -45.13 24.78
N HIS A 563 58.91 -46.45 24.55
CA HIS A 563 60.08 -47.32 24.73
C HIS A 563 60.04 -48.58 23.85
N THR A 564 61.25 -48.99 23.53
CA THR A 564 61.76 -50.20 22.87
C THR A 564 61.02 -51.54 22.99
N GLN A 565 61.06 -52.28 21.86
CA GLN A 565 61.51 -53.69 21.67
C GLN A 565 60.52 -54.84 21.34
N SER A 566 60.95 -55.60 20.32
CA SER A 566 60.76 -57.05 20.06
C SER A 566 59.40 -57.57 19.54
N GLY A 567 59.43 -58.58 18.65
CA GLY A 567 58.26 -59.40 18.30
C GLY A 567 57.91 -59.55 16.80
N SER A 568 58.75 -60.23 16.01
CA SER A 568 58.38 -60.87 14.73
C SER A 568 59.05 -62.26 14.68
N PRO A 569 58.80 -63.18 13.71
CA PRO A 569 57.99 -63.13 12.47
C PRO A 569 56.95 -64.32 12.50
N PRO A 570 56.62 -65.15 11.46
CA PRO A 570 56.94 -65.15 10.01
C PRO A 570 55.86 -65.65 8.99
N LYS A 571 56.18 -65.48 7.69
CA LYS A 571 55.63 -66.18 6.47
C LYS A 571 54.16 -65.89 6.09
N GLY A 572 53.78 -65.82 4.81
CA GLY A 572 54.56 -65.81 3.56
C GLY A 572 53.68 -65.63 2.28
N PRO A 573 54.21 -65.09 1.16
CA PRO A 573 53.52 -64.89 -0.15
C PRO A 573 53.80 -66.06 -1.13
N PRO A 574 53.54 -66.00 -2.48
CA PRO A 574 52.89 -65.01 -3.37
C PRO A 574 51.60 -65.61 -4.03
N THR A 575 51.08 -65.37 -5.26
CA THR A 575 51.42 -64.67 -6.54
C THR A 575 50.11 -64.53 -7.37
N GLY A 576 49.89 -63.66 -8.36
CA GLY A 576 50.55 -62.44 -8.87
C GLY A 576 49.95 -62.00 -10.23
N ASN A 577 50.03 -60.70 -10.55
CA ASN A 577 49.82 -60.04 -11.88
C ASN A 577 48.39 -60.10 -12.52
N GLU A 578 47.87 -59.08 -13.24
CA GLU A 578 48.35 -57.69 -13.48
C GLU A 578 47.26 -56.71 -14.01
N MET A 579 47.68 -55.46 -14.26
CA MET A 579 47.07 -54.37 -15.05
C MET A 579 46.06 -53.37 -14.44
N ASN A 580 46.30 -52.11 -14.85
CA ASN A 580 45.48 -50.90 -14.82
C ASN A 580 45.01 -50.28 -13.48
N ARG A 581 45.96 -49.53 -12.91
CA ARG A 581 45.75 -48.13 -12.46
C ARG A 581 45.12 -47.29 -13.61
N SER A 582 44.54 -46.10 -13.40
CA SER A 582 44.80 -45.12 -12.33
C SER A 582 43.54 -44.37 -11.85
N LYS A 583 43.67 -43.76 -10.66
CA LYS A 583 42.77 -42.69 -10.20
C LYS A 583 43.23 -41.38 -10.85
N HIS A 584 42.31 -40.58 -11.36
CA HIS A 584 42.56 -39.15 -11.60
C HIS A 584 41.66 -38.30 -10.72
N LEU A 585 42.27 -37.45 -9.91
CA LEU A 585 41.63 -36.23 -9.44
C LEU A 585 41.55 -35.27 -10.64
N ILE A 586 40.49 -34.46 -10.70
CA ILE A 586 40.47 -33.26 -11.55
C ILE A 586 40.83 -32.08 -10.66
N SER A 587 41.98 -31.47 -10.93
CA SER A 587 42.42 -30.21 -10.34
C SER A 587 41.63 -29.03 -10.92
N PHE A 588 41.58 -27.93 -10.18
CA PHE A 588 41.16 -26.62 -10.67
C PHE A 588 42.20 -25.59 -10.25
N GLU A 589 43.32 -25.56 -10.98
CA GLU A 589 44.32 -24.50 -10.88
C GLU A 589 44.10 -23.52 -12.03
N GLY A 590 43.76 -22.28 -11.69
CA GLY A 590 43.78 -21.16 -12.63
C GLY A 590 45.08 -20.40 -12.47
N HIS A 591 46.00 -20.52 -13.43
CA HIS A 591 47.27 -19.81 -13.37
C HIS A 591 47.07 -18.29 -13.42
N THR A 592 47.65 -17.59 -12.45
CA THR A 592 48.00 -16.17 -12.56
C THR A 592 49.43 -15.99 -12.07
N LEU A 593 50.38 -15.98 -13.00
CA LEU A 593 51.72 -15.42 -12.79
C LEU A 593 52.40 -15.27 -14.15
N GLU A 594 52.54 -14.03 -14.59
CA GLU A 594 53.80 -13.56 -15.16
C GLU A 594 53.91 -12.06 -14.86
N GLY A 595 55.12 -11.58 -14.69
CA GLY A 595 55.37 -10.21 -14.24
C GLY A 595 56.85 -9.96 -14.10
N GLU A 596 57.37 -9.10 -14.96
CA GLU A 596 58.76 -8.66 -14.92
C GLU A 596 58.85 -7.26 -14.30
N LYS A 597 60.00 -7.00 -13.67
CA LYS A 597 60.43 -5.66 -13.30
C LYS A 597 61.35 -5.15 -14.40
N ASP A 598 61.43 -3.84 -14.59
CA ASP A 598 62.71 -3.18 -14.31
C ASP A 598 62.56 -1.68 -14.05
N GLU A 599 63.68 -1.02 -13.73
CA GLU A 599 63.71 0.28 -13.06
C GLU A 599 63.98 1.49 -13.98
N SER A 600 63.64 2.68 -13.43
CA SER A 600 64.52 3.86 -13.35
C SER A 600 64.22 5.15 -14.17
N HIS A 601 64.61 6.26 -13.52
CA HIS A 601 65.02 7.59 -14.02
C HIS A 601 64.06 8.60 -14.71
N ALA A 602 63.78 9.68 -13.94
CA ALA A 602 64.17 11.09 -14.19
C ALA A 602 63.26 12.09 -14.95
N PHE A 603 62.72 13.04 -14.14
CA PHE A 603 62.76 14.52 -14.28
C PHE A 603 62.53 15.29 -15.61
N ALA A 604 61.47 16.13 -15.57
CA ALA A 604 61.28 17.43 -16.29
C ALA A 604 61.24 17.39 -17.84
N THR A 605 60.65 18.32 -18.60
CA THR A 605 60.13 19.71 -18.45
C THR A 605 58.80 19.86 -19.24
N ARG A 606 58.12 21.01 -19.43
CA ARG A 606 57.75 22.23 -18.65
C ARG A 606 56.96 23.15 -19.62
N THR A 607 55.85 23.78 -19.19
CA THR A 607 55.08 24.84 -19.94
C THR A 607 54.47 24.40 -21.29
N VAL A 608 53.45 25.01 -21.91
CA VAL A 608 52.74 26.31 -21.83
C VAL A 608 51.21 26.02 -21.88
N GLY A 609 50.23 26.80 -21.38
CA GLY A 609 50.27 28.06 -20.63
C GLY A 609 49.49 29.23 -21.28
N MET A 610 48.22 29.45 -20.95
CA MET A 610 47.60 30.79 -21.00
C MET A 610 46.38 30.87 -20.07
N GLU A 611 46.06 32.09 -19.66
CA GLU A 611 45.06 32.45 -18.65
C GLU A 611 43.83 33.08 -19.30
N GLU A 612 42.72 33.17 -18.56
CA GLU A 612 42.22 34.51 -18.21
C GLU A 612 41.42 34.49 -16.91
N VAL A 613 41.57 35.54 -16.11
CA VAL A 613 40.92 35.72 -14.80
C VAL A 613 40.47 37.17 -14.67
N THR A 614 39.22 37.40 -14.29
CA THR A 614 38.77 38.73 -13.83
C THR A 614 38.17 38.67 -12.42
N HIS A 615 38.97 39.22 -11.51
CA HIS A 615 38.68 39.75 -10.16
C HIS A 615 37.20 40.11 -9.88
N ILE A 616 36.60 39.67 -8.77
CA ILE A 616 36.87 40.05 -7.35
C ILE A 616 36.56 41.54 -7.07
N LYS A 617 35.57 41.78 -6.18
CA LYS A 617 35.45 42.83 -5.12
C LYS A 617 33.98 42.86 -4.61
N HIS A 618 33.63 43.20 -3.36
CA HIS A 618 34.41 43.60 -2.17
C HIS A 618 33.66 43.24 -0.85
N CYS A 619 34.44 42.94 0.20
CA CYS A 619 34.23 43.24 1.64
C CYS A 619 32.83 43.40 2.28
N SER A 620 32.47 42.41 3.10
CA SER A 620 32.30 42.49 4.59
C SER A 620 31.78 43.78 5.27
N GLY A 621 30.78 43.63 6.15
CA GLY A 621 30.39 44.61 7.18
C GLY A 621 29.75 43.95 8.43
N HIS A 622 30.51 43.82 9.51
CA HIS A 622 30.08 43.44 10.87
C HIS A 622 29.50 44.66 11.63
N ASN A 623 28.74 44.60 12.74
CA ASN A 623 28.14 43.51 13.57
C ASN A 623 26.63 43.88 13.86
N SER A 624 25.92 43.78 15.00
CA SER A 624 26.12 43.44 16.43
C SER A 624 24.76 43.12 17.13
N GLU A 625 24.75 42.96 18.47
CA GLU A 625 23.58 42.98 19.39
C GLU A 625 22.60 41.78 19.42
N THR A 626 21.91 41.45 20.53
CA THR A 626 22.32 41.16 21.94
C THR A 626 21.18 40.39 22.65
N SER A 627 21.48 39.55 23.65
CA SER A 627 20.46 39.03 24.61
C SER A 627 20.19 40.08 25.72
N PRO A 628 19.04 40.07 26.44
CA PRO A 628 19.03 39.37 27.76
C PRO A 628 17.67 38.93 28.40
N LEU A 629 17.77 37.90 29.27
CA LEU A 629 17.21 37.74 30.65
C LEU A 629 15.70 37.87 31.03
N THR A 630 15.15 36.76 31.57
CA THR A 630 14.54 36.51 32.92
C THR A 630 13.52 37.47 33.59
N PRO A 631 12.59 36.97 34.45
CA PRO A 631 12.92 36.66 35.86
C PRO A 631 12.26 35.38 36.47
N THR A 632 12.76 35.00 37.65
CA THR A 632 12.32 33.84 38.47
C THR A 632 11.74 34.26 39.83
N LEU A 633 10.88 33.40 40.40
CA LEU A 633 10.56 33.28 41.84
C LEU A 633 10.33 31.77 42.07
N SER A 634 11.18 31.07 42.83
CA SER A 634 11.23 30.95 44.31
C SER A 634 10.08 30.09 44.87
N GLY A 635 10.29 29.12 45.78
CA GLY A 635 11.47 28.91 46.63
C GLY A 635 11.79 27.46 47.01
N LYS A 636 12.70 27.30 47.98
CA LYS A 636 13.33 26.02 48.40
C LYS A 636 12.68 25.45 49.66
N THR A 637 12.75 24.13 49.85
CA THR A 637 12.89 23.55 51.20
C THR A 637 13.68 22.23 51.16
N LYS A 638 14.32 21.86 52.28
CA LYS A 638 15.05 20.60 52.52
C LYS A 638 14.31 19.78 53.60
N ARG A 639 14.83 18.57 53.89
CA ARG A 639 14.58 17.70 55.08
C ARG A 639 13.28 16.86 54.99
N GLN A 640 13.15 15.70 55.66
CA GLN A 640 14.10 14.94 56.50
C GLN A 640 13.82 13.41 56.47
N ASN A 641 14.65 12.62 57.15
CA ASN A 641 14.49 11.16 57.37
C ASN A 641 13.44 10.86 58.45
N GLY A 642 12.89 9.63 58.44
CA GLY A 642 12.02 9.04 59.48
C GLY A 642 11.22 7.87 58.88
N VAL A 643 11.64 6.61 58.96
CA VAL A 643 11.70 5.67 60.11
C VAL A 643 10.42 4.82 60.25
N ASP A 644 10.64 3.50 60.27
CA ASP A 644 9.70 2.37 60.42
C ASP A 644 9.04 2.32 61.82
N PRO A 645 7.94 1.57 62.09
CA PRO A 645 8.05 0.09 62.18
C PRO A 645 6.79 -0.80 61.89
N ASN A 646 7.05 -2.06 61.50
CA ASN A 646 6.51 -3.38 61.98
C ASN A 646 4.97 -3.59 62.16
N GLU A 647 4.38 -4.81 62.12
CA GLU A 647 4.86 -6.18 62.42
C GLU A 647 4.38 -7.29 61.41
N HIS A 648 4.84 -8.52 61.69
CA HIS A 648 4.78 -9.82 61.01
C HIS A 648 3.40 -10.56 61.08
N PRO A 649 3.17 -11.79 60.52
CA PRO A 649 4.15 -12.78 60.00
C PRO A 649 3.87 -13.49 58.64
N ASN A 650 4.88 -14.28 58.24
CA ASN A 650 4.96 -15.24 57.11
C ASN A 650 4.43 -16.66 57.54
N PRO A 651 4.48 -17.78 56.76
CA PRO A 651 5.38 -18.17 55.66
C PRO A 651 4.65 -18.80 54.42
N ASP A 652 5.24 -19.49 53.43
CA ASP A 652 6.60 -20.06 53.26
C ASP A 652 7.04 -20.20 51.77
N ARG A 653 8.37 -20.35 51.55
CA ARG A 653 9.18 -20.77 50.36
C ARG A 653 8.54 -20.78 48.95
N GLY A 654 9.14 -20.21 47.90
CA GLY A 654 10.49 -19.63 47.71
C GLY A 654 10.66 -19.13 46.25
N ASP A 655 11.86 -18.93 45.67
CA ASP A 655 13.22 -19.12 46.19
C ASP A 655 14.27 -18.25 45.42
N THR A 656 15.51 -18.73 45.20
CA THR A 656 16.76 -17.94 45.03
C THR A 656 17.20 -17.59 43.59
N GLN A 657 17.72 -16.36 43.42
CA GLN A 657 18.72 -15.97 42.38
C GLN A 657 19.90 -15.21 43.05
N VAL A 658 21.05 -15.11 42.37
CA VAL A 658 22.31 -14.52 42.87
C VAL A 658 22.67 -13.21 42.15
N LYS A 659 23.41 -12.29 42.82
CA LYS A 659 23.97 -11.05 42.23
C LYS A 659 25.42 -10.76 42.69
N HIS A 660 26.14 -9.97 41.89
CA HIS A 660 27.52 -9.50 42.09
C HIS A 660 27.65 -8.18 42.87
N LEU A 661 28.87 -7.88 43.37
CA LEU A 661 29.48 -6.53 43.42
C LEU A 661 31.03 -6.62 43.55
N HIS A 662 31.75 -5.80 42.75
CA HIS A 662 32.88 -4.86 43.05
C HIS A 662 33.94 -5.18 44.16
N GLU A 663 35.19 -4.67 44.20
CA GLU A 663 35.89 -3.60 43.42
C GLU A 663 37.43 -3.82 43.31
N SER A 664 38.26 -2.77 43.09
CA SER A 664 39.60 -2.86 42.45
C SER A 664 40.84 -2.31 43.21
N GLY A 665 42.03 -2.88 42.95
CA GLY A 665 43.38 -2.33 43.25
C GLY A 665 44.52 -3.37 43.05
N SER A 666 45.83 -3.07 42.95
CA SER A 666 46.59 -1.80 42.73
C SER A 666 47.95 -2.11 41.99
N PRO A 667 49.18 -1.50 42.16
CA PRO A 667 50.09 -1.32 40.99
C PRO A 667 51.61 -1.71 41.11
N SER A 668 52.30 -1.66 39.94
CA SER A 668 53.75 -1.37 39.72
C SER A 668 54.83 -2.48 39.88
N GLY A 669 55.76 -2.57 38.90
CA GLY A 669 57.07 -3.25 39.07
C GLY A 669 57.81 -3.73 37.79
N ASN A 670 58.77 -2.92 37.30
CA ASN A 670 59.97 -3.27 36.50
C ASN A 670 59.88 -3.75 35.02
N ASN A 671 60.83 -3.22 34.24
CA ASN A 671 61.30 -3.53 32.86
C ASN A 671 62.84 -3.80 32.97
N PRO A 672 63.58 -4.44 32.03
CA PRO A 672 63.81 -3.91 30.66
C PRO A 672 64.07 -5.04 29.59
N PRO A 673 64.90 -4.94 28.51
CA PRO A 673 64.33 -5.04 27.16
C PRO A 673 65.04 -6.01 26.17
N SER A 674 64.41 -6.26 25.01
CA SER A 674 65.07 -6.53 23.72
C SER A 674 64.05 -6.47 22.57
N GLU A 675 64.52 -6.35 21.33
CA GLU A 675 63.74 -5.89 20.18
C GLU A 675 63.29 -7.02 19.25
N LEU A 676 62.09 -6.88 18.65
CA LEU A 676 61.68 -7.34 17.30
C LEU A 676 60.22 -6.89 17.05
N PRO A 677 59.80 -6.57 15.80
CA PRO A 677 58.54 -5.84 15.55
C PRO A 677 57.30 -6.74 15.59
N LYS A 678 56.29 -6.34 16.38
CA LYS A 678 54.96 -6.98 16.40
C LYS A 678 54.02 -6.37 15.35
N MET A 679 53.57 -7.17 14.39
CA MET A 679 52.29 -6.91 13.72
C MET A 679 51.15 -7.43 14.60
N ASN A 680 50.32 -6.52 15.13
CA ASN A 680 49.19 -6.88 15.98
C ASN A 680 48.01 -7.37 15.13
N TYR A 681 47.72 -8.67 15.19
CA TYR A 681 46.38 -9.20 14.90
C TYR A 681 45.45 -8.86 16.07
N SER A 682 44.97 -7.62 16.11
CA SER A 682 43.99 -7.18 17.11
C SER A 682 42.64 -7.87 16.90
N ASN A 683 42.09 -8.42 17.99
CA ASN A 683 40.82 -9.16 18.00
C ASN A 683 39.68 -8.39 17.31
N CYS A 684 39.18 -8.92 16.20
CA CYS A 684 37.96 -8.40 15.57
C CYS A 684 36.73 -9.01 16.26
N SER A 685 36.38 -8.49 17.44
CA SER A 685 35.14 -8.86 18.12
C SER A 685 33.94 -8.26 17.37
N VAL A 686 33.39 -9.02 16.42
CA VAL A 686 32.19 -8.66 15.66
C VAL A 686 30.95 -8.75 16.57
N SER A 687 30.76 -7.72 17.38
CA SER A 687 29.59 -7.57 18.25
C SER A 687 28.35 -7.15 17.45
N HIS A 688 27.23 -7.80 17.74
CA HIS A 688 25.89 -7.58 17.15
C HIS A 688 25.81 -7.66 15.61
N PRO A 689 25.52 -8.85 15.04
CA PRO A 689 24.94 -8.89 13.71
C PRO A 689 23.60 -8.12 13.71
N LEU A 690 23.39 -7.24 12.72
CA LEU A 690 22.11 -6.57 12.53
C LEU A 690 20.99 -7.59 12.35
N GLU A 691 19.90 -7.45 13.10
CA GLU A 691 18.74 -8.34 12.98
C GLU A 691 18.14 -8.23 11.57
N THR A 692 18.18 -9.33 10.81
CA THR A 692 17.67 -9.36 9.43
C THR A 692 16.19 -8.99 9.32
N ASP A 693 15.40 -9.27 10.35
CA ASP A 693 13.99 -8.85 10.43
C ASP A 693 13.84 -7.32 10.49
N GLN A 694 14.71 -6.61 11.21
CA GLN A 694 14.68 -5.13 11.26
C GLN A 694 15.05 -4.52 9.90
N MET A 695 16.09 -5.06 9.25
CA MET A 695 16.50 -4.66 7.90
C MET A 695 15.40 -4.88 6.87
N GLU A 696 14.70 -6.02 6.94
CA GLU A 696 13.55 -6.33 6.08
C GLU A 696 12.37 -5.37 6.34
N GLN A 697 12.00 -5.13 7.60
CA GLN A 697 10.91 -4.20 7.92
C GLN A 697 11.21 -2.76 7.50
N LEU A 698 12.47 -2.29 7.54
CA LEU A 698 12.84 -0.95 7.07
C LEU A 698 12.60 -0.81 5.56
N LEU A 699 13.10 -1.76 4.76
CA LEU A 699 12.89 -1.77 3.30
C LEU A 699 11.40 -1.92 2.94
N ILE A 700 10.68 -2.81 3.62
CA ILE A 700 9.22 -2.97 3.45
C ILE A 700 8.49 -1.67 3.78
N THR A 701 8.84 -0.98 4.87
CA THR A 701 8.18 0.28 5.26
C THR A 701 8.39 1.35 4.19
N HIS A 702 9.61 1.48 3.65
CA HIS A 702 9.91 2.40 2.54
C HIS A 702 9.12 2.08 1.25
N LEU A 703 8.94 0.80 0.93
CA LEU A 703 8.18 0.34 -0.25
C LEU A 703 6.65 0.41 -0.07
N SER A 704 6.16 0.32 1.17
CA SER A 704 4.74 0.08 1.50
C SER A 704 3.77 1.18 1.09
N LYS A 705 4.28 2.36 0.69
CA LYS A 705 3.48 3.46 0.14
C LYS A 705 2.80 3.05 -1.19
N ASP A 706 3.53 2.33 -2.05
CA ASP A 706 3.10 2.06 -3.44
C ASP A 706 3.19 0.57 -3.85
N ILE A 707 4.00 -0.24 -3.16
CA ILE A 707 4.26 -1.66 -3.51
C ILE A 707 3.88 -2.60 -2.35
N ASN A 708 3.33 -3.77 -2.70
CA ASN A 708 3.03 -4.87 -1.76
C ASN A 708 3.30 -6.25 -2.41
N SER A 709 3.40 -7.30 -1.59
CA SER A 709 3.72 -8.67 -2.03
C SER A 709 2.77 -9.21 -3.11
N THR A 710 1.44 -9.06 -2.95
CA THR A 710 0.46 -9.53 -3.95
C THR A 710 0.62 -8.81 -5.30
N LEU A 711 0.93 -7.50 -5.30
CA LEU A 711 1.19 -6.74 -6.53
C LEU A 711 2.47 -7.22 -7.24
N VAL A 712 3.56 -7.43 -6.50
CA VAL A 712 4.82 -7.98 -7.04
C VAL A 712 4.61 -9.39 -7.62
N CYS A 713 3.87 -10.25 -6.92
CA CYS A 713 3.48 -11.57 -7.42
C CYS A 713 2.73 -11.47 -8.75
N SER A 714 1.78 -10.54 -8.85
CA SER A 714 0.95 -10.37 -10.04
C SER A 714 1.76 -9.94 -11.27
N ILE A 715 2.65 -8.96 -11.11
CA ILE A 715 3.50 -8.46 -12.21
C ILE A 715 4.45 -9.57 -12.69
N ILE A 716 5.17 -10.23 -11.77
CA ILE A 716 6.10 -11.33 -12.11
C ILE A 716 5.37 -12.46 -12.85
N TYR A 717 4.25 -12.92 -12.30
CA TYR A 717 3.50 -14.04 -12.87
C TYR A 717 2.94 -13.72 -14.26
N SER A 718 2.46 -12.48 -14.45
CA SER A 718 1.90 -12.04 -15.73
C SER A 718 2.98 -11.89 -16.82
N LEU A 719 4.09 -11.17 -16.56
CA LEU A 719 5.20 -11.03 -17.51
C LEU A 719 5.65 -12.39 -18.08
N ILE A 720 5.79 -13.37 -17.19
CA ILE A 720 6.37 -14.67 -17.52
C ILE A 720 5.33 -15.58 -18.19
N LYS A 721 4.07 -15.58 -17.74
CA LYS A 721 3.00 -16.37 -18.39
C LYS A 721 2.56 -15.82 -19.75
N GLY A 722 2.75 -14.53 -20.01
CA GLY A 722 2.62 -13.96 -21.36
C GLY A 722 3.74 -14.36 -22.34
N ASN A 723 4.72 -15.17 -21.92
CA ASN A 723 6.00 -15.41 -22.64
C ASN A 723 6.83 -14.13 -22.87
N CYS A 724 6.57 -13.04 -22.15
CA CYS A 724 7.18 -11.72 -22.37
C CYS A 724 8.58 -11.59 -21.71
N LEU A 725 9.44 -12.56 -21.99
CA LEU A 725 10.58 -12.93 -21.13
C LEU A 725 11.84 -12.07 -21.30
N LEU A 726 11.90 -11.20 -22.31
CA LEU A 726 13.10 -10.44 -22.71
C LEU A 726 13.27 -9.09 -21.97
N GLN A 727 12.54 -8.86 -20.88
CA GLN A 727 12.65 -7.64 -20.06
C GLN A 727 13.51 -7.90 -18.82
N TYR A 728 14.76 -8.35 -19.02
CA TYR A 728 15.63 -8.83 -17.95
C TYR A 728 15.88 -7.81 -16.84
N ASP A 729 16.09 -6.54 -17.18
CA ASP A 729 16.38 -5.50 -16.18
C ASP A 729 15.17 -5.29 -15.23
N LEU A 730 13.94 -5.34 -15.79
CA LEU A 730 12.71 -5.36 -15.01
C LEU A 730 12.54 -6.65 -14.19
N LEU A 731 12.87 -7.82 -14.76
CA LEU A 731 12.85 -9.08 -14.02
C LEU A 731 13.87 -9.09 -12.86
N ILE A 732 15.01 -8.40 -13.00
CA ILE A 732 16.00 -8.20 -11.93
C ILE A 732 15.40 -7.31 -10.82
N CYS A 733 14.85 -6.15 -11.15
CA CYS A 733 14.20 -5.27 -10.16
C CYS A 733 13.03 -5.97 -9.42
N LEU A 734 12.20 -6.72 -10.15
CA LEU A 734 11.12 -7.52 -9.55
C LEU A 734 11.64 -8.68 -8.68
N SER A 735 12.77 -9.29 -9.03
CA SER A 735 13.42 -10.32 -8.19
C SER A 735 13.99 -9.74 -6.91
N LYS A 736 14.56 -8.52 -6.95
CA LYS A 736 14.96 -7.75 -5.74
C LYS A 736 13.73 -7.46 -4.86
N LEU A 737 12.62 -7.01 -5.43
CA LEU A 737 11.36 -6.81 -4.70
C LEU A 737 10.82 -8.11 -4.08
N ALA A 738 10.87 -9.23 -4.82
CA ALA A 738 10.46 -10.53 -4.30
C ALA A 738 11.36 -11.07 -3.17
N LEU A 739 12.62 -10.66 -3.11
CA LEU A 739 13.50 -10.91 -1.96
C LEU A 739 13.08 -10.09 -0.74
N ILE A 740 12.78 -8.80 -0.91
CA ILE A 740 12.36 -7.92 0.20
C ILE A 740 11.01 -8.37 0.77
N PHE A 741 10.05 -8.78 -0.07
CA PHE A 741 8.73 -9.25 0.35
C PHE A 741 8.66 -10.75 0.70
N LEU A 742 9.80 -11.45 0.79
CA LEU A 742 9.86 -12.92 0.88
C LEU A 742 9.02 -13.50 2.04
N LYS A 743 9.03 -12.88 3.23
CA LYS A 743 8.21 -13.33 4.38
C LYS A 743 6.75 -12.87 4.33
N GLN A 744 6.39 -11.95 3.42
CA GLN A 744 5.04 -11.38 3.27
C GLN A 744 4.18 -12.01 2.16
N PHE A 745 4.72 -12.91 1.34
CA PHE A 745 3.91 -13.69 0.40
C PHE A 745 3.06 -14.73 1.14
N LYS A 746 1.81 -14.93 0.71
CA LYS A 746 1.10 -16.19 1.00
C LYS A 746 1.84 -17.33 0.30
N SER A 747 1.80 -18.53 0.86
CA SER A 747 2.57 -19.67 0.31
C SER A 747 2.22 -20.01 -1.15
N SER A 748 0.97 -19.79 -1.57
CA SER A 748 0.53 -19.91 -2.95
C SER A 748 1.00 -18.77 -3.88
N GLU A 749 1.21 -17.57 -3.35
CA GLU A 749 1.84 -16.45 -4.06
C GLU A 749 3.34 -16.71 -4.25
N LEU A 750 4.04 -17.13 -3.19
CA LEU A 750 5.45 -17.52 -3.26
C LEU A 750 5.65 -18.68 -4.26
N ALA A 751 4.80 -19.70 -4.21
CA ALA A 751 4.83 -20.81 -5.15
C ALA A 751 4.60 -20.38 -6.61
N ASN A 752 3.76 -19.36 -6.85
CA ASN A 752 3.58 -18.76 -8.17
C ASN A 752 4.83 -17.96 -8.62
N VAL A 753 5.42 -17.16 -7.72
CA VAL A 753 6.66 -16.39 -7.99
C VAL A 753 7.82 -17.32 -8.30
N CYS A 754 8.05 -18.35 -7.50
CA CYS A 754 9.08 -19.36 -7.77
C CYS A 754 8.81 -20.10 -9.09
N SER A 755 7.58 -20.56 -9.33
CA SER A 755 7.25 -21.23 -10.61
C SER A 755 7.48 -20.34 -11.82
N ALA A 756 7.30 -19.02 -11.70
CA ALA A 756 7.54 -18.07 -12.77
C ALA A 756 9.04 -17.78 -12.94
N LEU A 757 9.76 -17.37 -11.88
CA LEU A 757 11.18 -17.05 -11.96
C LEU A 757 12.05 -18.27 -12.37
N SER A 758 11.61 -19.50 -12.08
CA SER A 758 12.23 -20.72 -12.61
C SER A 758 12.01 -20.89 -14.13
N GLU A 759 10.81 -20.62 -14.63
CA GLU A 759 10.51 -20.67 -16.08
C GLU A 759 11.29 -19.58 -16.85
N ALA A 760 11.44 -18.39 -16.27
CA ALA A 760 12.30 -17.35 -16.82
C ALA A 760 13.79 -17.66 -16.69
N TYR A 761 14.25 -18.33 -15.62
CA TYR A 761 15.63 -18.80 -15.48
C TYR A 761 16.03 -19.75 -16.61
N VAL A 762 15.19 -20.75 -16.91
CA VAL A 762 15.45 -21.68 -18.02
C VAL A 762 15.61 -20.93 -19.34
N ARG A 763 14.68 -20.03 -19.65
CA ARG A 763 14.69 -19.24 -20.90
C ARG A 763 15.88 -18.28 -20.99
N ALA A 764 16.30 -17.69 -19.87
CA ALA A 764 17.51 -16.88 -19.79
C ALA A 764 18.79 -17.71 -19.96
N SER A 765 18.80 -18.96 -19.50
CA SER A 765 19.92 -19.89 -19.71
C SER A 765 19.99 -20.33 -21.18
N ASP A 766 18.85 -20.62 -21.80
CA ASP A 766 18.77 -20.99 -23.22
C ASP A 766 19.24 -19.83 -24.11
N GLU A 767 18.82 -18.59 -23.82
CA GLU A 767 19.29 -17.39 -24.54
C GLU A 767 20.78 -17.10 -24.27
N ASN A 768 21.27 -17.25 -23.04
CA ASN A 768 22.69 -17.04 -22.76
C ASN A 768 23.57 -18.06 -23.50
N ASN A 769 23.16 -19.33 -23.54
CA ASN A 769 23.79 -20.37 -24.35
C ASN A 769 23.78 -20.03 -25.84
N ARG A 770 22.64 -19.57 -26.38
CA ARG A 770 22.53 -19.12 -27.77
C ARG A 770 23.50 -17.97 -28.09
N GLN A 771 23.67 -17.01 -27.19
CA GLN A 771 24.64 -15.92 -27.35
C GLN A 771 26.09 -16.43 -27.28
N ASN A 772 26.42 -17.33 -26.35
CA ASN A 772 27.75 -17.97 -26.28
C ASN A 772 28.09 -18.73 -27.57
N GLU A 773 27.14 -19.44 -28.18
CA GLU A 773 27.33 -20.07 -29.50
C GLU A 773 27.65 -19.05 -30.61
N LEU A 774 27.04 -17.86 -30.58
CA LEU A 774 27.29 -16.80 -31.56
C LEU A 774 28.64 -16.11 -31.35
N ILE A 775 29.12 -16.04 -30.10
CA ILE A 775 30.51 -15.62 -29.80
C ILE A 775 31.49 -16.64 -30.39
N ALA A 776 31.32 -17.94 -30.09
CA ALA A 776 32.19 -19.00 -30.60
C ALA A 776 32.21 -19.05 -32.14
N LYS A 777 31.04 -18.97 -32.80
CA LYS A 777 30.96 -18.91 -34.27
C LYS A 777 31.64 -17.68 -34.87
N ARG A 778 31.71 -16.55 -34.14
CA ARG A 778 32.46 -15.35 -34.54
C ARG A 778 33.97 -15.44 -34.28
N GLN A 779 34.42 -16.26 -33.35
CA GLN A 779 35.83 -16.53 -33.09
C GLN A 779 36.37 -17.47 -34.17
N ASN A 780 35.80 -18.66 -34.29
CA ASN A 780 36.15 -19.66 -35.31
C ASN A 780 36.08 -19.11 -36.76
N GLY A 781 35.23 -18.10 -37.01
CA GLY A 781 35.11 -17.43 -38.31
C GLY A 781 36.17 -16.37 -38.61
N ARG A 782 36.93 -15.91 -37.61
CA ARG A 782 38.16 -15.10 -37.80
C ARG A 782 39.36 -16.00 -37.99
N ASP A 783 39.47 -17.06 -37.19
CA ASP A 783 40.51 -18.08 -37.30
C ASP A 783 40.58 -18.69 -38.72
N SER A 784 39.45 -18.69 -39.47
CA SER A 784 39.38 -19.12 -40.87
C SER A 784 39.72 -18.05 -41.94
N LEU A 785 39.84 -16.78 -41.56
CA LEU A 785 40.38 -15.70 -42.42
C LEU A 785 41.87 -15.45 -42.12
N ASP A 786 42.27 -15.51 -40.85
CA ASP A 786 43.64 -15.24 -40.40
C ASP A 786 44.65 -16.32 -40.86
N THR A 787 44.19 -17.39 -41.53
CA THR A 787 45.01 -18.36 -42.27
C THR A 787 45.05 -18.14 -43.79
N ALA A 788 44.53 -17.01 -44.31
CA ALA A 788 44.33 -16.83 -45.75
C ALA A 788 44.41 -15.37 -46.28
N ASP A 789 45.40 -14.57 -45.84
CA ASP A 789 46.26 -13.80 -46.78
C ASP A 789 47.45 -13.10 -46.05
N GLU A 790 48.68 -13.59 -46.20
CA GLU A 790 49.88 -12.77 -46.01
C GLU A 790 50.18 -11.99 -47.31
N GLY A 791 49.30 -11.05 -47.66
CA GLY A 791 49.23 -10.49 -49.01
C GLY A 791 48.78 -9.02 -49.10
N ALA A 792 49.76 -8.11 -49.01
CA ALA A 792 49.70 -6.67 -49.36
C ALA A 792 49.13 -5.65 -48.33
N ALA A 793 49.64 -4.42 -48.46
CA ALA A 793 49.42 -3.26 -47.60
C ALA A 793 48.36 -2.29 -48.19
N PRO A 794 47.82 -1.33 -47.41
CA PRO A 794 46.54 -0.68 -47.73
C PRO A 794 46.66 0.56 -48.62
N SER A 795 45.51 0.98 -49.18
CA SER A 795 45.31 2.30 -49.79
C SER A 795 44.00 2.93 -49.34
N GLU A 796 44.02 4.20 -48.94
CA GLU A 796 42.86 4.98 -48.56
C GLU A 796 42.21 5.66 -49.78
N THR A 797 40.88 5.80 -49.83
CA THR A 797 40.25 7.06 -50.33
C THR A 797 38.75 7.19 -50.05
N THR A 798 38.33 8.45 -50.00
CA THR A 798 37.08 9.05 -49.54
C THR A 798 35.84 8.85 -50.45
N SER A 799 34.70 8.55 -49.82
CA SER A 799 33.34 9.11 -50.03
C SER A 799 32.75 9.39 -51.44
N THR A 800 31.48 8.99 -51.69
CA THR A 800 30.33 9.91 -51.97
C THR A 800 28.97 9.16 -52.08
N LEU A 801 27.88 9.83 -52.54
CA LEU A 801 26.47 9.50 -52.24
C LEU A 801 25.72 8.59 -53.25
N ARG A 802 24.74 7.87 -52.70
CA ARG A 802 23.44 7.39 -53.25
C ARG A 802 23.05 7.74 -54.71
N VAL A 803 22.40 6.78 -55.40
CA VAL A 803 20.94 6.79 -55.73
C VAL A 803 20.50 5.45 -56.39
N HIS A 804 19.25 5.01 -56.13
CA HIS A 804 18.53 3.86 -56.72
C HIS A 804 17.48 4.38 -57.74
N PRO A 805 16.96 3.63 -58.74
CA PRO A 805 15.99 2.52 -58.52
C PRO A 805 16.00 1.40 -59.62
N PRO A 806 14.90 0.69 -59.99
CA PRO A 806 14.48 -0.54 -59.29
C PRO A 806 14.11 -1.74 -60.20
N ASN A 807 14.21 -2.98 -59.68
CA ASN A 807 13.16 -4.03 -59.82
C ASN A 807 13.54 -5.38 -59.17
N GLY A 808 12.53 -6.18 -58.83
CA GLY A 808 12.64 -7.66 -58.93
C GLY A 808 12.76 -8.52 -57.66
N LYS A 809 11.63 -8.72 -56.96
CA LYS A 809 11.33 -9.92 -56.13
C LYS A 809 12.25 -10.19 -54.91
N ASN A 810 11.91 -9.56 -53.79
CA ASN A 810 12.42 -9.93 -52.46
C ASN A 810 12.20 -11.41 -52.15
N LYS A 811 13.28 -12.19 -51.99
CA LYS A 811 13.29 -13.27 -51.00
C LYS A 811 13.53 -12.62 -49.64
N THR A 812 12.74 -13.00 -48.63
CA THR A 812 12.98 -12.58 -47.24
C THR A 812 14.17 -13.36 -46.68
N GLU A 813 15.37 -12.81 -46.89
CA GLU A 813 16.53 -13.17 -46.08
C GLU A 813 16.21 -12.84 -44.62
N LYS A 814 16.04 -13.88 -43.80
CA LYS A 814 15.96 -13.69 -42.35
C LYS A 814 17.32 -13.20 -41.89
N ASN A 815 17.39 -11.99 -41.34
CA ASN A 815 18.59 -11.45 -40.70
C ASN A 815 19.30 -12.55 -39.89
N ALA A 816 20.53 -12.88 -40.28
CA ALA A 816 21.32 -13.89 -39.58
C ALA A 816 21.45 -13.48 -38.10
N PRO A 817 21.25 -14.39 -37.13
CA PRO A 817 21.20 -14.03 -35.71
C PRO A 817 22.55 -13.45 -35.26
N THR A 818 22.60 -12.14 -35.04
CA THR A 818 23.76 -11.44 -34.53
C THR A 818 23.91 -11.64 -33.01
N TYR A 819 25.15 -11.65 -32.53
CA TYR A 819 25.43 -11.54 -31.11
C TYR A 819 25.00 -10.16 -30.60
N ASP A 820 24.34 -10.14 -29.44
CA ASP A 820 23.88 -8.95 -28.73
C ASP A 820 24.50 -8.94 -27.33
N GLU A 821 25.43 -8.00 -27.12
CA GLU A 821 26.18 -7.87 -25.88
C GLU A 821 25.32 -7.39 -24.71
N GLN A 822 24.32 -6.54 -24.95
CA GLN A 822 23.43 -6.08 -23.89
C GLN A 822 22.54 -7.24 -23.43
N LEU A 823 21.96 -7.98 -24.37
CA LEU A 823 21.11 -9.14 -24.07
C LEU A 823 21.91 -10.28 -23.41
N TYR A 824 23.15 -10.52 -23.83
CA TYR A 824 24.06 -11.45 -23.17
C TYR A 824 24.37 -11.05 -21.72
N ASN A 825 24.68 -9.77 -21.47
CA ASN A 825 25.01 -9.29 -20.13
C ASN A 825 23.78 -9.28 -19.20
N SER A 826 22.64 -8.73 -19.63
CA SER A 826 21.42 -8.69 -18.79
C SER A 826 20.86 -10.10 -18.52
N SER A 827 20.92 -11.04 -19.46
CA SER A 827 20.54 -12.44 -19.19
C SER A 827 21.45 -13.10 -18.15
N LYS A 828 22.77 -12.93 -18.24
CA LYS A 828 23.77 -13.43 -17.27
C LYS A 828 23.58 -12.84 -15.87
N GLN A 829 23.24 -11.57 -15.79
CA GLN A 829 22.94 -10.87 -14.54
C GLN A 829 21.60 -11.33 -13.94
N TYR A 830 20.58 -11.57 -14.76
CA TYR A 830 19.30 -12.13 -14.32
C TYR A 830 19.45 -13.58 -13.80
N LEU A 831 20.24 -14.43 -14.47
CA LEU A 831 20.57 -15.77 -13.98
C LEU A 831 21.19 -15.71 -12.57
N THR A 832 22.15 -14.80 -12.37
CA THR A 832 22.79 -14.57 -11.06
C THR A 832 21.77 -14.11 -9.99
N MET A 833 20.91 -13.14 -10.33
CA MET A 833 19.87 -12.62 -9.43
C MET A 833 18.83 -13.70 -9.06
N CYS A 834 18.48 -14.58 -10.00
CA CYS A 834 17.53 -15.67 -9.77
C CYS A 834 18.11 -16.75 -8.84
N ILE A 835 19.40 -17.10 -8.96
CA ILE A 835 20.08 -18.02 -8.03
C ILE A 835 20.07 -17.45 -6.60
N LEU A 836 20.37 -16.16 -6.44
CA LEU A 836 20.31 -15.47 -5.15
C LEU A 836 18.89 -15.46 -4.55
N PHE A 837 17.85 -15.33 -5.39
CA PHE A 837 16.46 -15.49 -4.98
C PHE A 837 16.18 -16.91 -4.48
N PHE A 838 16.52 -17.95 -5.25
CA PHE A 838 16.23 -19.34 -4.89
C PHE A 838 17.01 -19.83 -3.65
N ASP A 839 18.24 -19.37 -3.42
CA ASP A 839 18.98 -19.70 -2.20
C ASP A 839 18.31 -19.08 -0.95
N ASN A 840 17.85 -17.83 -1.03
CA ASN A 840 17.09 -17.20 0.05
C ASN A 840 15.73 -17.89 0.28
N VAL A 841 15.05 -18.32 -0.77
CA VAL A 841 13.81 -19.14 -0.67
C VAL A 841 14.11 -20.49 0.01
N GLN A 842 15.22 -21.14 -0.32
CA GLN A 842 15.68 -22.36 0.35
C GLN A 842 15.90 -22.13 1.86
N SER A 843 16.58 -21.04 2.23
CA SER A 843 16.80 -20.64 3.63
C SER A 843 15.50 -20.31 4.37
N HIS A 844 14.53 -19.65 3.72
CA HIS A 844 13.21 -19.39 4.30
C HIS A 844 12.39 -20.68 4.52
N LEU A 845 12.33 -21.55 3.52
CA LEU A 845 11.49 -22.75 3.55
C LEU A 845 12.10 -23.86 4.43
N GLY A 846 13.44 -23.96 4.52
CA GLY A 846 14.12 -24.92 5.40
C GLY A 846 13.80 -24.74 6.89
N LYS A 847 13.35 -23.54 7.31
CA LYS A 847 12.92 -23.24 8.68
C LYS A 847 11.53 -23.82 9.04
N LYS A 848 10.75 -24.31 8.06
CA LYS A 848 9.41 -24.90 8.30
C LYS A 848 9.55 -26.35 8.76
N LYS A 849 8.95 -26.71 9.91
CA LYS A 849 9.01 -28.08 10.49
C LYS A 849 7.75 -28.93 10.30
N SER A 850 6.66 -28.32 9.82
CA SER A 850 5.35 -28.95 9.61
C SER A 850 4.76 -28.51 8.26
N SER A 851 3.69 -29.17 7.79
CA SER A 851 2.92 -28.63 6.65
C SER A 851 2.47 -27.20 6.95
N PHE A 852 2.58 -26.33 5.94
CA PHE A 852 2.33 -24.89 6.04
C PHE A 852 1.57 -24.34 4.82
N THR A 853 1.28 -25.18 3.83
CA THR A 853 0.68 -24.81 2.54
C THR A 853 0.01 -26.03 1.92
N ASP A 854 -0.91 -25.79 1.00
CA ASP A 854 -1.55 -26.83 0.20
C ASP A 854 -0.54 -27.59 -0.70
N VAL A 855 -0.88 -28.85 -1.00
CA VAL A 855 -0.09 -29.73 -1.86
C VAL A 855 0.18 -29.19 -3.28
N HIS A 856 -0.68 -28.35 -3.87
CA HIS A 856 -0.44 -27.79 -5.20
C HIS A 856 0.63 -26.67 -5.16
N SER A 857 0.71 -25.91 -4.07
CA SER A 857 1.79 -24.96 -3.82
C SER A 857 3.12 -25.67 -3.51
N THR A 858 3.11 -26.74 -2.71
CA THR A 858 4.30 -27.59 -2.51
C THR A 858 4.81 -28.18 -3.83
N TYR A 859 3.91 -28.72 -4.65
CA TYR A 859 4.21 -29.22 -6.00
C TYR A 859 4.92 -28.15 -6.85
N LYS A 860 4.35 -26.95 -6.95
CA LYS A 860 4.95 -25.83 -7.70
C LYS A 860 6.36 -25.50 -7.21
N LEU A 861 6.58 -25.40 -5.89
CA LEU A 861 7.88 -25.12 -5.30
C LEU A 861 8.93 -26.17 -5.68
N ILE A 862 8.61 -27.47 -5.56
CA ILE A 862 9.49 -28.57 -5.96
C ILE A 862 9.83 -28.50 -7.46
N THR A 863 8.84 -28.23 -8.31
CA THR A 863 9.11 -28.06 -9.76
C THR A 863 9.93 -26.81 -10.09
N ALA A 864 9.79 -25.74 -9.30
CA ALA A 864 10.56 -24.51 -9.49
C ALA A 864 12.04 -24.72 -9.16
N PHE A 865 12.36 -25.40 -8.05
CA PHE A 865 13.73 -25.81 -7.73
C PHE A 865 14.31 -26.77 -8.80
N GLY A 866 13.52 -27.74 -9.28
CA GLY A 866 13.91 -28.64 -10.36
C GLY A 866 14.28 -27.92 -11.66
N GLY A 867 13.53 -26.89 -12.04
CA GLY A 867 13.77 -26.11 -13.26
C GLY A 867 15.14 -25.43 -13.32
N LEU A 868 15.77 -25.13 -12.16
CA LEU A 868 17.13 -24.57 -12.11
C LEU A 868 18.23 -25.61 -12.43
N ARG A 869 17.90 -26.91 -12.42
CA ARG A 869 18.81 -28.05 -12.70
C ARG A 869 20.05 -28.10 -11.79
N MET A 870 19.93 -27.68 -10.52
CA MET A 870 21.03 -27.65 -9.55
C MET A 870 20.82 -28.66 -8.41
N SER A 871 21.81 -29.51 -8.17
CA SER A 871 21.77 -30.53 -7.10
C SER A 871 21.67 -29.96 -5.68
N LYS A 872 22.11 -28.71 -5.43
CA LYS A 872 22.02 -28.06 -4.10
C LYS A 872 20.58 -27.87 -3.59
N TYR A 873 19.59 -27.89 -4.48
CA TYR A 873 18.17 -27.78 -4.12
C TYR A 873 17.47 -29.13 -3.85
N SER A 874 18.19 -30.25 -3.99
CA SER A 874 17.68 -31.60 -3.69
C SER A 874 17.14 -31.72 -2.27
N SER A 875 17.91 -31.27 -1.28
CA SER A 875 17.60 -31.38 0.15
C SER A 875 16.32 -30.63 0.54
N ILE A 876 16.16 -29.40 0.08
CA ILE A 876 14.94 -28.61 0.34
C ILE A 876 13.72 -29.18 -0.41
N SER A 877 13.91 -29.73 -1.61
CA SER A 877 12.82 -30.34 -2.37
C SER A 877 12.33 -31.66 -1.75
N LEU A 878 13.25 -32.47 -1.21
CA LEU A 878 12.92 -33.66 -0.42
C LEU A 878 12.26 -33.31 0.91
N HIS A 879 12.69 -32.22 1.57
CA HIS A 879 12.06 -31.70 2.79
C HIS A 879 10.61 -31.26 2.52
N LEU A 880 10.38 -30.45 1.49
CA LEU A 880 9.03 -30.03 1.08
C LEU A 880 8.14 -31.22 0.72
N PHE A 881 8.67 -32.22 0.02
CA PHE A 881 7.96 -33.47 -0.29
C PHE A 881 7.53 -34.23 0.97
N ARG A 882 8.45 -34.37 1.95
CA ARG A 882 8.19 -34.99 3.25
C ARG A 882 7.09 -34.26 4.03
N LEU A 883 7.07 -32.92 4.01
CA LEU A 883 6.07 -32.12 4.72
C LEU A 883 4.64 -32.28 4.17
N SER A 884 4.47 -32.58 2.87
CA SER A 884 3.15 -32.75 2.23
C SER A 884 2.79 -34.21 1.90
N LEU A 885 3.57 -35.20 2.37
CA LEU A 885 3.49 -36.61 1.93
C LEU A 885 2.08 -37.23 2.04
N LEU A 886 1.31 -36.87 3.07
CA LEU A 886 -0.07 -37.34 3.28
C LEU A 886 -1.07 -36.81 2.23
N GLU A 887 -0.79 -35.65 1.64
CA GLU A 887 -1.66 -34.95 0.68
C GLU A 887 -1.28 -35.21 -0.78
N ILE A 888 -0.05 -35.66 -1.09
CA ILE A 888 0.42 -35.91 -2.48
C ILE A 888 -0.51 -36.86 -3.26
N LYS A 889 -1.22 -37.77 -2.57
CA LYS A 889 -2.28 -38.62 -3.15
C LYS A 889 -3.48 -37.87 -3.75
N GLN A 890 -3.69 -36.60 -3.40
CA GLN A 890 -4.76 -35.76 -3.94
C GLN A 890 -4.42 -35.27 -5.36
N LEU A 891 -3.14 -35.03 -5.67
CA LEU A 891 -2.68 -34.56 -6.98
C LEU A 891 -3.13 -35.47 -8.13
N SER A 892 -3.29 -34.87 -9.32
CA SER A 892 -3.50 -35.61 -10.58
C SER A 892 -2.17 -36.12 -11.16
N TYR A 893 -2.24 -36.93 -12.22
CA TYR A 893 -1.08 -37.58 -12.83
C TYR A 893 0.01 -36.59 -13.30
N LEU A 894 -0.37 -35.46 -13.90
CA LEU A 894 0.56 -34.51 -14.50
C LEU A 894 1.45 -33.77 -13.46
N PRO A 895 0.92 -33.23 -12.35
CA PRO A 895 1.75 -32.75 -11.24
C PRO A 895 2.75 -33.78 -10.72
N LEU A 896 2.31 -35.03 -10.50
CA LEU A 896 3.17 -36.12 -10.03
C LEU A 896 4.32 -36.41 -11.01
N GLN A 897 4.04 -36.42 -12.32
CA GLN A 897 5.07 -36.59 -13.35
C GLN A 897 6.09 -35.44 -13.32
N LYS A 898 5.63 -34.19 -13.19
CA LYS A 898 6.55 -33.04 -13.12
C LYS A 898 7.38 -33.03 -11.83
N MET A 899 6.87 -33.57 -10.72
CA MET A 899 7.68 -33.77 -9.49
C MET A 899 8.78 -34.81 -9.70
N ALA A 900 8.48 -35.96 -10.31
CA ALA A 900 9.50 -36.95 -10.67
C ALA A 900 10.57 -36.35 -11.60
N ASN A 901 10.15 -35.60 -12.63
CA ASN A 901 11.07 -34.91 -13.53
C ASN A 901 11.94 -33.87 -12.81
N ALA A 902 11.38 -33.12 -11.84
CA ALA A 902 12.12 -32.16 -11.04
C ALA A 902 13.18 -32.84 -10.15
N PHE A 903 12.88 -33.98 -9.54
CA PHE A 903 13.86 -34.76 -8.77
C PHE A 903 15.00 -35.27 -9.67
N MET A 904 14.71 -35.76 -10.87
CA MET A 904 15.75 -36.15 -11.84
C MET A 904 16.61 -34.95 -12.25
N GLN A 905 16.02 -33.77 -12.48
CA GLN A 905 16.76 -32.53 -12.79
C GLN A 905 17.67 -32.04 -11.65
N MET A 906 17.43 -32.47 -10.41
CA MET A 906 18.28 -32.19 -9.25
C MET A 906 19.24 -33.35 -8.90
N ASN A 907 19.38 -34.35 -9.78
CA ASN A 907 20.17 -35.57 -9.54
C ASN A 907 19.77 -36.32 -8.25
N VAL A 908 18.47 -36.34 -7.93
CA VAL A 908 17.93 -37.10 -6.79
C VAL A 908 17.59 -38.51 -7.23
N TYR A 909 18.31 -39.49 -6.69
CA TYR A 909 18.15 -40.93 -6.97
C TYR A 909 17.58 -41.71 -5.77
N ASN A 910 16.61 -41.12 -5.05
CA ASN A 910 15.97 -41.78 -3.91
C ASN A 910 14.85 -42.72 -4.39
N GLU A 911 15.05 -44.03 -4.26
CA GLU A 911 14.12 -45.05 -4.76
C GLU A 911 12.74 -44.99 -4.10
N ASP A 912 12.64 -44.74 -2.79
CA ASP A 912 11.37 -44.64 -2.06
C ASP A 912 10.45 -43.56 -2.64
N VAL A 913 11.01 -42.38 -2.96
CA VAL A 913 10.29 -41.25 -3.55
C VAL A 913 9.73 -41.62 -4.93
N TYR A 914 10.53 -42.25 -5.79
CA TYR A 914 10.04 -42.70 -7.10
C TYR A 914 9.04 -43.85 -6.97
N ALA A 915 9.27 -44.82 -6.09
CA ALA A 915 8.33 -45.92 -5.84
C ALA A 915 6.97 -45.41 -5.34
N PHE A 916 6.97 -44.43 -4.43
CA PHE A 916 5.77 -43.76 -3.93
C PHE A 916 5.03 -42.99 -5.04
N ILE A 917 5.74 -42.16 -5.81
CA ILE A 917 5.14 -41.41 -6.94
C ILE A 917 4.57 -42.37 -7.98
N ASN A 918 5.32 -43.39 -8.39
CA ASN A 918 4.89 -44.40 -9.36
C ASN A 918 3.66 -45.19 -8.88
N LYS A 919 3.56 -45.51 -7.58
CA LYS A 919 2.41 -46.19 -6.98
C LYS A 919 1.13 -45.33 -7.05
N ILE A 920 1.25 -44.02 -6.78
CA ILE A 920 0.13 -43.07 -6.90
C ILE A 920 -0.23 -42.85 -8.39
N GLN A 921 0.75 -42.68 -9.28
CA GLN A 921 0.50 -42.53 -10.70
C GLN A 921 -0.23 -43.74 -11.31
N LYS A 922 0.14 -44.98 -10.93
CA LYS A 922 -0.58 -46.20 -11.34
C LYS A 922 -2.04 -46.19 -10.88
N THR A 923 -2.32 -45.82 -9.64
CA THR A 923 -3.71 -45.69 -9.13
C THR A 923 -4.50 -44.51 -9.72
N LYS A 924 -3.82 -43.53 -10.32
CA LYS A 924 -4.41 -42.38 -11.05
C LYS A 924 -4.49 -42.56 -12.57
N ARG A 925 -3.99 -43.69 -13.11
CA ARG A 925 -4.06 -44.08 -14.53
C ARG A 925 -5.09 -45.19 -14.79
N ASN A 926 -5.53 -45.85 -13.73
CA ASN A 926 -6.57 -46.89 -13.73
C ASN A 926 -7.93 -46.34 -13.22
N LYS A 927 -8.12 -45.01 -13.32
CA LYS A 927 -9.31 -44.22 -13.00
C LYS A 927 -9.39 -43.05 -13.97
#